data_AF-A0A8T3ZDB9-F1
#
_entry.id   AF-A0A8T3ZDB9-F1
#
_cell.length_a   1.000
_cell.length_b   1.000
_cell.length_c   1.000
_cell.angle_alpha   90.00
_cell.angle_beta   90.00
_cell.angle_gamma   90.00
#
_symmetry.space_group_name_H-M   'P 1'
#
loop_
_entity.id
_entity.type
_entity.pdbx_description
1 polymer ?
#
loop_
_entity_poly.entity_id
_entity_poly.type
_entity_poly.pdbx_seq_one_letter_code
_entity_poly.pdbx_strand_id
1 'polypeptide(L)'
;MTRKAFLALALALAILGSGMALKAENGAAPKQTSAQPQPIVDTDQEAEIRSIITRINESVVAQHIQALQDYKTRYLETPYSWDSASYIHGAMSRAGLAVDYKEFRSSVPPYTRFRMRNVVGSLPGTATGSTAVFIICAHYDSITNTGTQFTDAPGADDNGSGTAAVLAAAEALSQYRFNHTIRFIAFAGEERGMIGSKNYAMLESAAGTNISGVINLDMVGYNPAPASNLLRVRTNIPSENLANFTNDTAAKYQDLIGLQMNKVVDTTANSDHTSFWPYGYQAVHLIEDRYTSNTNYHKPTDTISNLNLTYAANSTQVAVATIAELAGLNRTDTEPPLCSNRAPAPDGWGSESPAVSFDLRDISGVNVTDMALWVNGSPVVPSLSYVPLGWRVANTAGVFPDGAVISVRVIANDSRGNMLDTSWNFTVDAVPPLPPADVSISLRATTADKRGLVLDVGANGTYNGTYDSHGMLKPSVMLRGEHKMWYTGGDSNDHERILYANSSDGSVWTKYGLVLDLGQVGDDDAEHASYCSVLWSGEYKMWYSGSDGGTWRIMYANSSDGLSWAKQGTVMDIGTNGSSDLYWAYAPTVMLDGSLYRMWYTGWDGVAYRICYAESDNGTYWNKKGVALSIGAPGSLDGQGASEPSVVNDGAQYLMWYSGFDGLRYRVLEASSKDGVNWTRQGICVNIGSAGDYDVTYAMAPGALMVDGYPWIYYSGLFGNFRILRATRNATTQRSNVLVGWNASLSADVPEYRIRLSSNWSAFSAGGGESVSATLGLALADAGDGNATPLYAKVSSIDKVGHATEHWSILGKAGFSFQAGWGLVGDPFSAGAPLNEFLSSVAWDYAMSYAAGEPANPWRTNYTDRLDALNDLSTVGECQGVWVRATANETYATAGKLANHSVTLYAGWNHVAMPYAHGMAASEVMGLIGASCSFIEGFDQAGTYRTKALAPADLMLPGQSYWLYMSSGTTWSAYNY
;
A
#
# COMPACT_ATOMS: atom_id res chain seq x y z
N MET A 1 -48.80 30.16 48.26
CA MET A 1 -49.52 29.25 47.35
C MET A 1 -48.68 27.99 47.24
N THR A 2 -49.23 26.86 47.70
CA THR A 2 -48.48 25.78 48.36
C THR A 2 -48.37 24.50 47.54
N ARG A 3 -47.21 23.83 47.67
CA ARG A 3 -46.97 22.38 47.55
C ARG A 3 -48.23 21.56 47.88
N LYS A 4 -48.88 20.90 46.90
CA LYS A 4 -49.83 19.76 47.12
C LYS A 4 -50.50 19.17 45.85
N ALA A 5 -49.79 19.02 44.73
CA ALA A 5 -50.40 18.40 43.53
C ALA A 5 -49.61 17.26 42.86
N PHE A 6 -48.42 16.89 43.34
CA PHE A 6 -47.61 15.81 42.73
C PHE A 6 -47.34 14.60 43.63
N LEU A 7 -48.05 14.47 44.76
CA LEU A 7 -47.83 13.38 45.73
C LEU A 7 -49.01 12.38 45.84
N ALA A 8 -49.87 12.27 44.82
CA ALA A 8 -51.11 11.48 44.89
C ALA A 8 -51.22 10.35 43.84
N LEU A 9 -50.13 10.00 43.13
CA LEU A 9 -50.14 8.93 42.11
C LEU A 9 -49.02 7.90 42.32
N ALA A 10 -48.71 7.56 43.58
CA ALA A 10 -47.69 6.55 43.90
C ALA A 10 -48.12 5.51 44.95
N LEU A 11 -49.40 5.43 45.34
CA LEU A 11 -49.82 4.46 46.37
C LEU A 11 -51.32 4.11 46.33
N ALA A 12 -51.79 3.41 45.28
CA ALA A 12 -53.02 2.60 45.29
C ALA A 12 -53.29 1.90 43.94
N LEU A 13 -52.44 0.94 43.55
CA LEU A 13 -52.87 -0.19 42.70
C LEU A 13 -51.92 -1.37 42.91
N ALA A 14 -51.81 -1.75 44.18
CA ALA A 14 -51.81 -3.15 44.57
C ALA A 14 -53.21 -3.41 45.18
N ILE A 15 -53.74 -4.61 44.95
CA ILE A 15 -54.92 -5.27 45.57
C ILE A 15 -56.11 -5.52 44.60
N LEU A 16 -56.48 -6.81 44.49
CA LEU A 16 -57.55 -7.51 43.73
C LEU A 16 -57.07 -8.12 42.39
N GLY A 17 -56.93 -9.44 42.20
CA GLY A 17 -57.18 -10.62 43.02
C GLY A 17 -56.54 -11.86 42.34
N SER A 18 -55.90 -12.79 43.05
CA SER A 18 -56.48 -13.90 43.83
C SER A 18 -56.62 -15.20 43.01
N GLY A 19 -55.84 -16.24 43.36
CA GLY A 19 -56.23 -17.63 43.08
C GLY A 19 -55.12 -18.68 42.87
N MET A 20 -54.54 -19.19 43.97
CA MET A 20 -54.11 -20.58 44.28
C MET A 20 -53.38 -21.47 43.23
N ALA A 21 -52.45 -22.38 43.55
CA ALA A 21 -51.54 -22.73 44.66
C ALA A 21 -50.86 -24.09 44.28
N LEU A 22 -49.80 -24.46 45.03
CA LEU A 22 -49.14 -25.78 45.21
C LEU A 22 -47.80 -25.98 44.45
N LYS A 23 -46.69 -26.46 45.04
CA LYS A 23 -46.28 -26.78 46.42
C LYS A 23 -44.77 -27.12 46.36
N ALA A 24 -43.93 -26.62 47.27
CA ALA A 24 -42.68 -27.29 47.65
C ALA A 24 -42.28 -26.87 49.07
N GLU A 25 -41.77 -27.84 49.83
CA GLU A 25 -41.84 -27.92 51.29
C GLU A 25 -40.70 -27.24 52.07
N ASN A 26 -41.03 -27.00 53.35
CA ASN A 26 -40.27 -26.41 54.44
C ASN A 26 -38.90 -27.06 54.75
N GLY A 27 -37.99 -26.28 55.35
CA GLY A 27 -37.00 -26.86 56.25
C GLY A 27 -35.84 -25.96 56.72
N ALA A 28 -36.07 -25.26 57.83
CA ALA A 28 -35.11 -24.90 58.91
C ALA A 28 -33.75 -24.25 58.58
N ALA A 29 -33.53 -23.06 59.17
CA ALA A 29 -32.23 -22.43 59.29
C ALA A 29 -31.24 -23.24 60.16
N PRO A 30 -29.94 -23.29 59.77
CA PRO A 30 -28.88 -23.50 60.75
C PRO A 30 -27.78 -22.44 60.68
N LYS A 31 -27.54 -21.86 61.86
CA LYS A 31 -26.25 -21.52 62.50
C LYS A 31 -25.08 -21.02 61.62
N GLN A 32 -24.61 -19.83 61.98
CA GLN A 32 -23.26 -19.34 61.74
C GLN A 32 -22.21 -20.43 62.01
N THR A 33 -21.52 -20.83 60.95
CA THR A 33 -20.18 -21.43 61.02
C THR A 33 -19.22 -20.53 60.26
N SER A 34 -18.23 -20.07 61.02
CA SER A 34 -17.08 -19.28 60.61
C SER A 34 -16.25 -19.98 59.54
N ALA A 35 -16.21 -19.38 58.35
CA ALA A 35 -15.03 -19.12 57.51
C ALA A 35 -15.56 -18.71 56.14
N GLN A 36 -15.50 -17.41 55.83
CA GLN A 36 -15.55 -16.98 54.43
C GLN A 36 -14.42 -17.73 53.70
N PRO A 37 -14.67 -18.43 52.59
CA PRO A 37 -13.57 -18.91 51.77
C PRO A 37 -12.80 -17.67 51.33
N GLN A 38 -11.56 -17.56 51.78
CA GLN A 38 -10.62 -16.59 51.21
C GLN A 38 -10.65 -16.79 49.68
N PRO A 39 -10.70 -15.72 48.87
CA PRO A 39 -10.68 -15.85 47.43
C PRO A 39 -9.47 -16.70 47.06
N ILE A 40 -9.71 -17.87 46.46
CA ILE A 40 -8.65 -18.70 45.91
C ILE A 40 -8.09 -17.89 44.74
N VAL A 41 -7.01 -17.16 44.97
CA VAL A 41 -6.25 -16.51 43.91
C VAL A 41 -5.73 -17.64 43.03
N ASP A 42 -6.21 -17.72 41.80
CA ASP A 42 -5.63 -18.58 40.78
C ASP A 42 -4.29 -17.95 40.38
N THR A 43 -3.24 -18.35 41.08
CA THR A 43 -1.88 -17.77 40.98
C THR A 43 -1.31 -17.85 39.57
N ASP A 44 -1.77 -18.81 38.77
CA ASP A 44 -1.27 -19.06 37.41
C ASP A 44 -1.90 -18.07 36.42
N GLN A 45 -3.20 -17.79 36.52
CA GLN A 45 -3.84 -16.76 35.70
C GLN A 45 -3.28 -15.36 35.99
N GLU A 46 -3.05 -15.05 37.27
CA GLU A 46 -2.48 -13.75 37.63
C GLU A 46 -1.06 -13.59 37.05
N ALA A 47 -0.23 -14.63 37.10
CA ALA A 47 1.11 -14.60 36.53
C ALA A 47 1.11 -14.39 35.01
N GLU A 48 0.20 -15.03 34.29
CA GLU A 48 0.05 -14.85 32.84
C GLU A 48 -0.44 -13.43 32.47
N ILE A 49 -1.40 -12.87 33.23
CA ILE A 49 -1.83 -11.48 33.02
C ILE A 49 -0.68 -10.50 33.33
N ARG A 50 0.14 -10.75 34.35
CA ARG A 50 1.37 -9.96 34.59
C ARG A 50 2.33 -10.03 33.40
N SER A 51 2.47 -11.19 32.76
CA SER A 51 3.27 -11.35 31.53
C SER A 51 2.69 -10.57 30.35
N ILE A 52 1.37 -10.52 30.19
CA ILE A 52 0.71 -9.69 29.16
C ILE A 52 1.02 -8.21 29.41
N ILE A 53 0.90 -7.75 30.66
CA ILE A 53 1.13 -6.34 31.06
C ILE A 53 2.55 -5.90 30.73
N THR A 54 3.57 -6.70 31.04
CA THR A 54 4.99 -6.32 30.86
C THR A 54 5.43 -6.25 29.39
N ARG A 55 4.62 -6.77 28.45
CA ARG A 55 4.87 -6.59 27.01
C ARG A 55 4.61 -5.15 26.54
N ILE A 56 3.83 -4.39 27.32
CA ILE A 56 3.59 -2.97 27.07
C ILE A 56 4.70 -2.15 27.73
N ASN A 57 5.46 -1.42 26.92
CA ASN A 57 6.55 -0.55 27.37
C ASN A 57 6.67 0.70 26.48
N GLU A 58 7.54 1.63 26.87
CA GLU A 58 7.76 2.91 26.19
C GLU A 58 8.08 2.76 24.71
N SER A 59 8.90 1.77 24.34
CA SER A 59 9.33 1.56 22.94
C SER A 59 8.14 1.23 22.05
N VAL A 60 7.25 0.34 22.50
CA VAL A 60 6.07 -0.09 21.74
C VAL A 60 5.11 1.07 21.52
N VAL A 61 4.78 1.83 22.58
CA VAL A 61 3.86 2.97 22.47
C VAL A 61 4.50 4.11 21.66
N ALA A 62 5.79 4.42 21.86
CA ALA A 62 6.48 5.49 21.15
C ALA A 62 6.55 5.23 19.64
N GLN A 63 6.78 3.98 19.23
CA GLN A 63 6.79 3.60 17.81
C GLN A 63 5.47 3.95 17.13
N HIS A 64 4.33 3.64 17.76
CA HIS A 64 3.02 3.92 17.20
C HIS A 64 2.66 5.41 17.26
N ILE A 65 2.97 6.10 18.37
CA ILE A 65 2.73 7.55 18.50
C ILE A 65 3.52 8.30 17.42
N GLN A 66 4.79 7.97 17.23
CA GLN A 66 5.64 8.59 16.21
C GLN A 66 5.07 8.37 14.81
N ALA A 67 4.72 7.11 14.48
CA ALA A 67 4.17 6.80 13.16
C ALA A 67 2.84 7.54 12.87
N LEU A 68 2.00 7.74 13.89
CA LEU A 68 0.76 8.51 13.76
C LEU A 68 1.02 10.01 13.66
N GLN A 69 2.00 10.53 14.40
CA GLN A 69 2.40 11.93 14.37
C GLN A 69 3.02 12.34 13.03
N ASP A 70 3.75 11.44 12.36
CA ASP A 70 4.45 11.72 11.10
C ASP A 70 3.49 12.04 9.94
N TYR A 71 2.20 11.79 10.13
CA TYR A 71 1.17 12.37 9.29
C TYR A 71 0.95 13.84 9.66
N LYS A 72 1.08 14.73 8.67
CA LYS A 72 0.89 16.19 8.82
C LYS A 72 -0.31 16.57 9.68
N THR A 73 -1.44 15.91 9.44
CA THR A 73 -2.66 15.97 10.26
C THR A 73 -3.43 14.68 9.99
N ARG A 74 -4.30 14.23 10.90
CA ARG A 74 -5.21 13.11 10.65
C ARG A 74 -6.67 13.58 10.54
N TYR A 75 -6.87 14.87 10.26
CA TYR A 75 -8.17 15.49 10.09
C TYR A 75 -9.01 14.81 9.01
N LEU A 76 -10.29 14.55 9.31
CA LEU A 76 -11.21 13.72 8.51
C LEU A 76 -11.40 14.15 7.04
N GLU A 77 -11.15 15.42 6.70
CA GLU A 77 -11.29 15.93 5.33
C GLU A 77 -9.99 15.82 4.50
N THR A 78 -8.96 15.18 5.05
CA THR A 78 -7.65 15.04 4.40
C THR A 78 -7.36 13.59 3.98
N PRO A 79 -6.55 13.40 2.91
CA PRO A 79 -6.06 12.07 2.54
C PRO A 79 -5.28 11.37 3.67
N TYR A 80 -4.62 12.15 4.54
CA TYR A 80 -3.84 11.62 5.66
C TYR A 80 -4.68 10.87 6.70
N SER A 81 -5.96 11.20 6.85
CA SER A 81 -6.90 10.42 7.67
C SER A 81 -7.12 9.01 7.09
N TRP A 82 -7.07 8.86 5.77
CA TRP A 82 -7.14 7.55 5.13
C TRP A 82 -5.81 6.80 5.25
N ASP A 83 -4.68 7.47 5.06
CA ASP A 83 -3.37 6.82 5.16
C ASP A 83 -3.08 6.32 6.59
N SER A 84 -3.42 7.12 7.60
CA SER A 84 -3.32 6.72 9.02
C SER A 84 -4.22 5.53 9.36
N ALA A 85 -5.46 5.49 8.87
CA ALA A 85 -6.31 4.30 9.00
C ALA A 85 -5.70 3.04 8.36
N SER A 86 -4.97 3.20 7.23
CA SER A 86 -4.28 2.09 6.56
C SER A 86 -3.11 1.56 7.39
N TYR A 87 -2.36 2.46 8.05
CA TYR A 87 -1.30 2.08 8.98
C TYR A 87 -1.86 1.28 10.16
N ILE A 88 -2.94 1.77 10.79
CA ILE A 88 -3.60 1.13 11.93
C ILE A 88 -4.08 -0.28 11.57
N HIS A 89 -4.73 -0.42 10.40
CA HIS A 89 -5.15 -1.73 9.89
C HIS A 89 -3.97 -2.69 9.73
N GLY A 90 -2.88 -2.23 9.12
CA GLY A 90 -1.67 -3.02 8.93
C GLY A 90 -1.02 -3.45 10.25
N ALA A 91 -1.01 -2.58 11.26
CA ALA A 91 -0.51 -2.90 12.59
C ALA A 91 -1.34 -3.99 13.28
N MET A 92 -2.67 -3.86 13.30
CA MET A 92 -3.56 -4.89 13.84
C MET A 92 -3.47 -6.22 13.07
N SER A 93 -3.27 -6.17 11.75
CA SER A 93 -3.10 -7.37 10.92
C SER A 93 -1.80 -8.11 11.23
N ARG A 94 -0.70 -7.38 11.47
CA ARG A 94 0.59 -7.98 11.89
C ARG A 94 0.52 -8.61 13.27
N ALA A 95 -0.40 -8.15 14.12
CA ALA A 95 -0.73 -8.81 15.39
C ALA A 95 -1.54 -10.12 15.20
N GLY A 96 -1.90 -10.50 13.96
CA GLY A 96 -2.62 -11.74 13.66
C GLY A 96 -4.14 -11.64 13.85
N LEU A 97 -4.69 -10.42 13.88
CA LEU A 97 -6.12 -10.20 14.02
C LEU A 97 -6.86 -10.25 12.67
N ALA A 98 -8.13 -10.62 12.70
CA ALA A 98 -9.05 -10.33 11.60
C ALA A 98 -9.45 -8.84 11.69
N VAL A 99 -9.11 -8.06 10.68
CA VAL A 99 -9.30 -6.59 10.68
C VAL A 99 -10.23 -6.17 9.57
N ASP A 100 -11.22 -5.35 9.91
CA ASP A 100 -12.22 -4.79 8.99
C ASP A 100 -12.14 -3.27 8.95
N TYR A 101 -12.38 -2.69 7.75
CA TYR A 101 -12.84 -1.31 7.65
C TYR A 101 -14.36 -1.26 7.75
N LYS A 102 -14.89 -0.57 8.76
CA LYS A 102 -16.31 -0.22 8.83
C LYS A 102 -16.48 1.17 8.20
N GLU A 103 -16.64 1.19 6.88
CA GLU A 103 -16.86 2.43 6.12
C GLU A 103 -18.30 2.93 6.24
N PHE A 104 -18.46 4.24 6.39
CA PHE A 104 -19.76 4.89 6.43
C PHE A 104 -19.67 6.32 5.88
N ARG A 105 -20.83 6.91 5.58
CA ARG A 105 -20.94 8.37 5.33
C ARG A 105 -21.39 9.04 6.61
N SER A 106 -20.77 10.18 6.94
CA SER A 106 -21.20 10.95 8.10
C SER A 106 -22.66 11.35 7.96
N SER A 107 -23.43 11.23 9.04
CA SER A 107 -24.80 11.76 9.12
C SER A 107 -24.84 13.17 9.71
N VAL A 108 -23.69 13.76 10.06
CA VAL A 108 -23.57 15.03 10.78
C VAL A 108 -23.21 16.16 9.81
N PRO A 109 -24.07 17.19 9.61
CA PRO A 109 -23.71 18.38 8.82
C PRO A 109 -22.58 19.20 9.46
N PRO A 110 -21.68 19.84 8.68
CA PRO A 110 -21.60 19.86 7.21
C PRO A 110 -20.88 18.63 6.60
N TYR A 111 -20.53 17.64 7.41
CA TYR A 111 -19.67 16.53 7.02
C TYR A 111 -20.37 15.42 6.22
N THR A 112 -21.66 15.56 5.90
CA THR A 112 -22.48 14.52 5.24
C THR A 112 -21.97 14.08 3.87
N ARG A 113 -21.15 14.91 3.22
CA ARG A 113 -20.49 14.58 1.95
C ARG A 113 -19.28 13.63 2.10
N PHE A 114 -18.69 13.54 3.31
CA PHE A 114 -17.46 12.80 3.54
C PHE A 114 -17.71 11.33 3.88
N ARG A 115 -16.86 10.46 3.32
CA ARG A 115 -16.75 9.05 3.70
C ARG A 115 -15.68 8.93 4.79
N MET A 116 -15.97 8.12 5.80
CA MET A 116 -15.12 7.85 6.94
C MET A 116 -15.05 6.33 7.14
N ARG A 117 -14.03 5.87 7.88
CA ARG A 117 -13.89 4.44 8.19
C ARG A 117 -13.35 4.26 9.60
N ASN A 118 -14.06 3.46 10.39
CA ASN A 118 -13.48 2.92 11.62
C ASN A 118 -12.63 1.70 11.26
N VAL A 119 -11.54 1.49 11.98
CA VAL A 119 -10.70 0.28 11.86
C VAL A 119 -11.01 -0.63 13.04
N VAL A 120 -11.45 -1.86 12.77
CA VAL A 120 -11.89 -2.82 13.80
C VAL A 120 -11.11 -4.12 13.67
N GLY A 121 -10.19 -4.38 14.59
CA GLY A 121 -9.54 -5.68 14.76
C GLY A 121 -10.29 -6.54 15.77
N SER A 122 -10.58 -7.81 15.43
CA SER A 122 -11.31 -8.72 16.33
C SER A 122 -10.47 -9.93 16.70
N LEU A 123 -10.41 -10.23 18.01
CA LEU A 123 -9.87 -11.47 18.57
C LEU A 123 -11.06 -12.32 19.08
N PRO A 124 -11.44 -13.40 18.38
CA PRO A 124 -12.61 -14.21 18.75
C PRO A 124 -12.45 -14.88 20.12
N GLY A 125 -13.52 -14.86 20.90
CA GLY A 125 -13.62 -15.63 22.14
C GLY A 125 -13.73 -17.14 21.87
N THR A 126 -13.26 -17.94 22.83
CA THR A 126 -13.17 -19.40 22.71
C THR A 126 -14.21 -20.15 23.54
N ALA A 127 -14.88 -19.49 24.50
CA ALA A 127 -15.89 -20.15 25.32
C ALA A 127 -17.15 -20.44 24.49
N THR A 128 -17.54 -21.72 24.45
CA THR A 128 -18.73 -22.16 23.72
C THR A 128 -19.98 -21.43 24.20
N GLY A 129 -20.74 -20.83 23.28
CA GLY A 129 -21.99 -20.13 23.57
C GLY A 129 -21.83 -18.72 24.14
N SER A 130 -20.61 -18.22 24.31
CA SER A 130 -20.41 -16.84 24.72
C SER A 130 -20.67 -15.86 23.57
N THR A 131 -21.50 -14.84 23.83
CA THR A 131 -21.74 -13.73 22.90
C THR A 131 -21.12 -12.42 23.37
N ALA A 132 -20.47 -12.40 24.53
CA ALA A 132 -19.92 -11.20 25.14
C ALA A 132 -18.75 -10.63 24.32
N VAL A 133 -18.78 -9.32 24.12
CA VAL A 133 -17.74 -8.55 23.43
C VAL A 133 -17.21 -7.47 24.37
N PHE A 134 -15.89 -7.44 24.56
CA PHE A 134 -15.18 -6.36 25.24
C PHE A 134 -14.41 -5.51 24.23
N ILE A 135 -14.43 -4.20 24.40
CA ILE A 135 -13.86 -3.24 23.44
C ILE A 135 -12.75 -2.43 24.12
N ILE A 136 -11.62 -2.32 23.45
CA ILE A 136 -10.62 -1.28 23.70
C ILE A 136 -10.56 -0.35 22.49
N CYS A 137 -10.70 0.95 22.72
CA CYS A 137 -10.81 1.90 21.62
C CYS A 137 -10.17 3.27 21.90
N ALA A 138 -9.95 4.00 20.81
CA ALA A 138 -9.52 5.40 20.77
C ALA A 138 -9.92 5.99 19.41
N HIS A 139 -9.87 7.30 19.23
CA HIS A 139 -9.96 7.90 17.90
C HIS A 139 -8.59 8.16 17.31
N TYR A 140 -8.51 8.13 16.00
CA TYR A 140 -7.25 8.35 15.28
C TYR A 140 -7.19 9.68 14.54
N ASP A 141 -8.31 10.39 14.35
CA ASP A 141 -8.28 11.74 13.77
C ASP A 141 -7.64 12.75 14.73
N SER A 142 -7.14 13.85 14.17
CA SER A 142 -6.54 14.96 14.93
C SER A 142 -6.88 16.30 14.30
N ILE A 143 -6.94 17.35 15.11
CA ILE A 143 -7.20 18.73 14.64
C ILE A 143 -6.22 19.74 15.23
N THR A 144 -6.18 20.91 14.60
CA THR A 144 -5.64 22.13 15.19
C THR A 144 -6.72 23.21 15.20
N ASN A 145 -6.80 23.97 16.29
CA ASN A 145 -7.72 25.11 16.43
C ASN A 145 -7.23 26.36 15.70
N THR A 146 -6.03 26.32 15.12
CA THR A 146 -5.46 27.41 14.33
C THR A 146 -5.16 26.94 12.91
N GLY A 147 -5.43 27.81 11.93
CA GLY A 147 -5.16 27.52 10.52
C GLY A 147 -6.31 26.80 9.82
N THR A 148 -5.97 25.91 8.90
CA THR A 148 -6.91 25.18 8.03
C THR A 148 -6.86 23.68 8.32
N GLN A 149 -7.76 22.92 7.70
CA GLN A 149 -7.75 21.45 7.75
C GLN A 149 -6.43 20.79 7.27
N PHE A 150 -5.52 21.53 6.64
CA PHE A 150 -4.20 21.07 6.19
C PHE A 150 -3.04 21.62 7.02
N THR A 151 -3.34 22.38 8.08
CA THR A 151 -2.35 22.85 9.03
C THR A 151 -1.90 21.68 9.90
N ASP A 152 -0.62 21.69 10.27
CA ASP A 152 -0.03 20.63 11.06
C ASP A 152 -0.81 20.41 12.35
N ALA A 153 -1.30 19.20 12.52
CA ALA A 153 -1.97 18.73 13.73
C ALA A 153 -1.40 17.36 14.07
N PRO A 154 -0.15 17.31 14.58
CA PRO A 154 0.53 16.06 14.80
C PRO A 154 -0.21 15.18 15.80
N GLY A 155 -0.98 15.78 16.73
CA GLY A 155 -1.97 15.07 17.55
C GLY A 155 -1.36 13.91 18.33
N ALA A 156 -0.14 14.09 18.85
CA ALA A 156 0.60 13.01 19.47
C ALA A 156 -0.07 12.57 20.77
N ASP A 157 -0.54 13.52 21.58
CA ASP A 157 -1.41 13.25 22.72
C ASP A 157 -2.84 12.98 22.24
N ASP A 158 -3.38 13.86 21.37
CA ASP A 158 -4.77 13.87 20.88
C ASP A 158 -4.94 13.43 19.40
N ASN A 159 -5.28 12.17 19.12
CA ASN A 159 -5.25 11.04 20.04
C ASN A 159 -4.32 9.93 19.55
N GLY A 160 -3.12 10.34 19.16
CA GLY A 160 -2.01 9.43 18.84
C GLY A 160 -1.67 8.51 20.01
N SER A 161 -1.74 9.01 21.24
CA SER A 161 -1.45 8.28 22.47
C SER A 161 -2.44 7.14 22.73
N GLY A 162 -3.75 7.39 22.61
CA GLY A 162 -4.79 6.39 22.76
C GLY A 162 -4.82 5.39 21.60
N THR A 163 -4.66 5.85 20.36
CA THR A 163 -4.57 4.93 19.20
C THR A 163 -3.35 4.02 19.31
N ALA A 164 -2.20 4.53 19.75
CA ALA A 164 -1.02 3.74 20.04
C ALA A 164 -1.28 2.71 21.16
N ALA A 165 -2.02 3.08 22.20
CA ALA A 165 -2.43 2.16 23.26
C ALA A 165 -3.29 1.00 22.73
N VAL A 166 -4.24 1.28 21.82
CA VAL A 166 -5.08 0.25 21.17
C VAL A 166 -4.20 -0.71 20.34
N LEU A 167 -3.22 -0.19 19.61
CA LEU A 167 -2.30 -1.02 18.80
C LEU A 167 -1.39 -1.88 19.68
N ALA A 168 -0.79 -1.30 20.71
CA ALA A 168 0.04 -2.04 21.67
C ALA A 168 -0.77 -3.13 22.40
N ALA A 169 -2.02 -2.82 22.77
CA ALA A 169 -2.93 -3.80 23.35
C ALA A 169 -3.26 -4.95 22.37
N ALA A 170 -3.47 -4.64 21.10
CA ALA A 170 -3.69 -5.65 20.06
C ALA A 170 -2.47 -6.58 19.93
N GLU A 171 -1.25 -6.03 19.92
CA GLU A 171 -0.01 -6.81 19.87
C GLU A 171 0.20 -7.69 21.10
N ALA A 172 -0.17 -7.23 22.30
CA ALA A 172 -0.02 -8.00 23.53
C ALA A 172 -1.10 -9.07 23.70
N LEU A 173 -2.38 -8.73 23.52
CA LEU A 173 -3.51 -9.61 23.82
C LEU A 173 -3.76 -10.66 22.73
N SER A 174 -3.48 -10.37 21.45
CA SER A 174 -3.61 -11.34 20.34
C SER A 174 -2.79 -12.62 20.51
N GLN A 175 -1.78 -12.57 21.39
CA GLN A 175 -0.89 -13.68 21.70
C GLN A 175 -1.51 -14.67 22.67
N TYR A 176 -2.77 -14.47 23.09
CA TYR A 176 -3.45 -15.31 24.06
C TYR A 176 -4.84 -15.68 23.55
N ARG A 177 -5.54 -16.54 24.29
CA ARG A 177 -6.94 -16.88 24.05
C ARG A 177 -7.76 -16.44 25.24
N PHE A 178 -8.94 -15.93 24.95
CA PHE A 178 -9.88 -15.47 25.97
C PHE A 178 -11.21 -16.18 25.77
N ASN A 179 -11.97 -16.29 26.86
CA ASN A 179 -13.31 -16.86 26.83
C ASN A 179 -14.24 -15.97 26.01
N HIS A 180 -14.06 -14.66 26.06
CA HIS A 180 -14.90 -13.66 25.39
C HIS A 180 -14.17 -12.98 24.24
N THR A 181 -14.94 -12.44 23.28
CA THR A 181 -14.38 -11.74 22.13
C THR A 181 -13.84 -10.37 22.56
N ILE A 182 -12.66 -10.01 22.07
CA ILE A 182 -12.07 -8.68 22.26
C ILE A 182 -12.04 -7.95 20.91
N ARG A 183 -12.51 -6.71 20.86
CA ARG A 183 -12.38 -5.83 19.69
C ARG A 183 -11.47 -4.64 20.00
N PHE A 184 -10.54 -4.38 19.09
CA PHE A 184 -9.63 -3.25 19.08
C PHE A 184 -10.11 -2.27 18.02
N ILE A 185 -10.47 -1.05 18.42
CA ILE A 185 -11.15 -0.12 17.50
C ILE A 185 -10.46 1.24 17.48
N ALA A 186 -10.13 1.71 16.28
CA ALA A 186 -9.75 3.10 16.04
C ALA A 186 -10.89 3.82 15.32
N PHE A 187 -11.47 4.84 15.96
CA PHE A 187 -12.60 5.61 15.45
C PHE A 187 -12.16 6.81 14.62
N ALA A 188 -12.93 7.11 13.59
CA ALA A 188 -12.77 8.32 12.77
C ALA A 188 -13.74 9.42 13.20
N GLY A 189 -13.30 10.68 13.16
CA GLY A 189 -14.17 11.85 13.26
C GLY A 189 -14.67 12.12 14.67
N GLU A 190 -13.88 11.79 15.69
CA GLU A 190 -14.19 12.15 17.08
C GLU A 190 -14.29 13.66 17.24
N GLU A 191 -13.32 14.36 16.65
CA GLU A 191 -13.10 15.79 16.83
C GLU A 191 -14.21 16.66 16.23
N ARG A 192 -15.07 16.05 15.42
CA ARG A 192 -16.28 16.63 14.86
C ARG A 192 -17.56 16.05 15.46
N GLY A 193 -17.46 15.56 16.69
CA GLY A 193 -18.56 15.11 17.53
C GLY A 193 -18.79 13.60 17.49
N MET A 194 -17.73 12.79 17.63
CA MET A 194 -17.80 11.33 17.80
C MET A 194 -18.52 10.62 16.65
N ILE A 195 -18.30 11.07 15.41
CA ILE A 195 -19.08 10.62 14.26
C ILE A 195 -18.91 9.10 14.07
N GLY A 196 -17.67 8.60 14.13
CA GLY A 196 -17.35 7.19 13.96
C GLY A 196 -17.89 6.29 15.05
N SER A 197 -17.70 6.62 16.32
CA SER A 197 -18.20 5.82 17.43
C SER A 197 -19.72 5.86 17.56
N LYS A 198 -20.37 6.99 17.26
CA LYS A 198 -21.85 7.07 17.21
C LYS A 198 -22.42 6.15 16.14
N ASN A 199 -21.81 6.15 14.95
CA ASN A 199 -22.23 5.25 13.88
C ASN A 199 -22.06 3.78 14.29
N TYR A 200 -20.90 3.45 14.85
CA TYR A 200 -20.58 2.08 15.29
C TYR A 200 -21.53 1.59 16.39
N ALA A 201 -21.69 2.34 17.48
CA ALA A 201 -22.54 1.96 18.61
C ALA A 201 -24.02 1.80 18.18
N MET A 202 -24.50 2.67 17.28
CA MET A 202 -25.84 2.55 16.70
C MET A 202 -26.02 1.23 15.92
N LEU A 203 -25.05 0.89 15.05
CA LEU A 203 -25.12 -0.32 14.23
C LEU A 203 -25.02 -1.60 15.08
N GLU A 204 -24.13 -1.63 16.07
CA GLU A 204 -23.98 -2.77 16.97
C GLU A 204 -25.21 -2.96 17.87
N SER A 205 -25.81 -1.86 18.34
CA SER A 205 -27.09 -1.90 19.06
C SER A 205 -28.21 -2.45 18.19
N ALA A 206 -28.31 -2.00 16.94
CA ALA A 206 -29.29 -2.50 15.98
C ALA A 206 -29.07 -3.98 15.63
N ALA A 207 -27.83 -4.45 15.63
CA ALA A 207 -27.47 -5.86 15.43
C ALA A 207 -27.70 -6.73 16.67
N GLY A 208 -28.02 -6.14 17.83
CA GLY A 208 -28.19 -6.85 19.09
C GLY A 208 -26.87 -7.39 19.67
N THR A 209 -25.73 -6.79 19.31
CA THR A 209 -24.42 -7.23 19.81
C THR A 209 -24.35 -7.05 21.33
N ASN A 210 -23.91 -8.10 22.03
CA ASN A 210 -23.73 -8.10 23.47
C ASN A 210 -22.37 -7.47 23.85
N ILE A 211 -22.27 -6.14 23.76
CA ILE A 211 -21.10 -5.38 24.20
C ILE A 211 -21.15 -5.26 25.74
N SER A 212 -20.29 -6.03 26.40
CA SER A 212 -20.28 -6.17 27.87
C SER A 212 -19.42 -5.11 28.57
N GLY A 213 -18.51 -4.46 27.86
CA GLY A 213 -17.70 -3.36 28.39
C GLY A 213 -16.83 -2.68 27.33
N VAL A 214 -16.67 -1.37 27.45
CA VAL A 214 -15.84 -0.54 26.56
C VAL A 214 -14.85 0.28 27.38
N ILE A 215 -13.57 0.16 27.06
CA ILE A 215 -12.48 0.99 27.60
C ILE A 215 -11.99 1.92 26.48
N ASN A 216 -12.29 3.22 26.61
CA ASN A 216 -11.80 4.24 25.68
C ASN A 216 -10.57 4.96 26.26
N LEU A 217 -9.52 5.18 25.46
CA LEU A 217 -8.32 5.91 25.86
C LEU A 217 -8.23 7.23 25.09
N ASP A 218 -8.32 8.36 25.78
CA ASP A 218 -8.29 9.70 25.16
C ASP A 218 -8.16 10.83 26.21
N MET A 219 -7.04 11.48 26.43
CA MET A 219 -5.69 11.21 25.98
C MET A 219 -4.92 10.56 27.13
N VAL A 220 -3.79 9.94 26.84
CA VAL A 220 -3.02 9.19 27.84
C VAL A 220 -1.51 9.46 27.78
N GLY A 221 -1.07 10.53 27.12
CA GLY A 221 0.34 10.81 26.88
C GLY A 221 0.93 11.95 27.72
N TYR A 222 0.14 12.91 28.20
CA TYR A 222 0.62 14.10 28.88
C TYR A 222 0.47 14.00 30.41
N ASN A 223 1.57 14.28 31.12
CA ASN A 223 1.63 14.17 32.59
C ASN A 223 2.37 15.38 33.19
N PRO A 224 1.67 16.51 33.42
CA PRO A 224 2.29 17.73 33.94
C PRO A 224 2.60 17.65 35.44
N ALA A 225 2.11 16.62 36.13
CA ALA A 225 2.28 16.42 37.57
C ALA A 225 2.78 14.99 37.86
N PRO A 226 4.00 14.62 37.41
CA PRO A 226 4.52 13.25 37.49
C PRO A 226 4.69 12.75 38.93
N ALA A 227 4.72 13.64 39.93
CA ALA A 227 4.70 13.24 41.34
C ALA A 227 3.38 12.59 41.77
N SER A 228 2.27 12.89 41.08
CA SER A 228 0.95 12.30 41.35
C SER A 228 0.66 11.07 40.48
N ASN A 229 1.19 11.03 39.25
CA ASN A 229 0.93 9.96 38.26
C ASN A 229 -0.54 9.53 38.22
N LEU A 230 -1.45 10.51 38.29
CA LEU A 230 -2.87 10.27 38.41
C LEU A 230 -3.46 9.98 37.02
N LEU A 231 -4.17 8.88 36.86
CA LEU A 231 -5.00 8.55 35.71
C LEU A 231 -6.46 8.52 36.14
N ARG A 232 -7.33 9.17 35.35
CA ARG A 232 -8.75 9.27 35.68
C ARG A 232 -9.56 8.25 34.90
N VAL A 233 -10.53 7.64 35.57
CA VAL A 233 -11.56 6.80 34.96
C VAL A 233 -12.87 7.57 34.96
N ARG A 234 -13.22 8.18 33.84
CA ARG A 234 -14.51 8.85 33.66
C ARG A 234 -15.60 7.84 33.33
N THR A 235 -16.76 8.02 33.97
CA THR A 235 -17.86 7.07 33.90
C THR A 235 -19.21 7.74 34.13
N ASN A 236 -20.31 7.11 33.71
CA ASN A 236 -21.66 7.46 34.13
C ASN A 236 -22.15 6.48 35.22
N ILE A 237 -23.29 6.78 35.86
CA ILE A 237 -23.85 5.94 36.93
C ILE A 237 -24.02 4.46 36.50
N PRO A 238 -24.59 4.15 35.31
CA PRO A 238 -24.70 2.77 34.83
C PRO A 238 -23.37 2.02 34.61
N SER A 239 -22.28 2.73 34.33
CA SER A 239 -20.96 2.15 34.04
C SER A 239 -20.01 2.17 35.25
N GLU A 240 -20.51 2.51 36.45
CA GLU A 240 -19.68 2.58 37.66
C GLU A 240 -19.06 1.24 38.04
N ASN A 241 -19.73 0.13 37.75
CA ASN A 241 -19.17 -1.20 38.02
C ASN A 241 -17.93 -1.46 37.17
N LEU A 242 -17.98 -1.12 35.88
CA LEU A 242 -16.81 -1.19 35.00
C LEU A 242 -15.69 -0.26 35.48
N ALA A 243 -16.02 0.96 35.90
CA ALA A 243 -15.04 1.91 36.42
C ALA A 243 -14.37 1.45 37.74
N ASN A 244 -15.16 0.92 38.68
CA ASN A 244 -14.62 0.35 39.92
C ASN A 244 -13.73 -0.85 39.61
N PHE A 245 -14.16 -1.72 38.70
CA PHE A 245 -13.37 -2.86 38.25
C PHE A 245 -12.02 -2.42 37.67
N THR A 246 -12.00 -1.40 36.79
CA THR A 246 -10.76 -0.84 36.25
C THR A 246 -9.81 -0.33 37.34
N ASN A 247 -10.34 0.37 38.36
CA ASN A 247 -9.54 0.82 39.50
C ASN A 247 -8.99 -0.34 40.33
N ASP A 248 -9.81 -1.34 40.60
CA ASP A 248 -9.43 -2.52 41.39
C ASP A 248 -8.38 -3.35 40.64
N THR A 249 -8.50 -3.48 39.31
CA THR A 249 -7.48 -4.14 38.47
C THR A 249 -6.16 -3.38 38.48
N ALA A 250 -6.18 -2.06 38.36
CA ALA A 250 -4.96 -1.25 38.47
C ALA A 250 -4.29 -1.43 39.84
N ALA A 251 -5.08 -1.44 40.93
CA ALA A 251 -4.58 -1.68 42.28
C ALA A 251 -4.00 -3.10 42.46
N LYS A 252 -4.58 -4.11 41.80
CA LYS A 252 -4.08 -5.49 41.80
C LYS A 252 -2.69 -5.60 41.17
N TYR A 253 -2.42 -4.84 40.11
CA TYR A 253 -1.16 -4.84 39.37
C TYR A 253 -0.31 -3.58 39.62
N GLN A 254 -0.47 -2.96 40.79
CA GLN A 254 0.11 -1.66 41.12
C GLN A 254 1.65 -1.66 41.06
N ASP A 255 2.28 -2.79 41.37
CA ASP A 255 3.74 -2.97 41.34
C ASP A 255 4.33 -2.87 39.92
N LEU A 256 3.51 -3.13 38.89
CA LEU A 256 3.88 -2.98 37.48
C LEU A 256 3.43 -1.63 36.90
N ILE A 257 2.18 -1.24 37.19
CA ILE A 257 1.52 -0.08 36.55
C ILE A 257 1.99 1.24 37.16
N GLY A 258 2.14 1.34 38.49
CA GLY A 258 2.66 2.54 39.14
C GLY A 258 1.84 3.83 38.95
N LEU A 259 0.57 3.75 38.55
CA LEU A 259 -0.34 4.91 38.43
C LEU A 259 -1.27 5.01 39.64
N GLN A 260 -1.68 6.23 39.98
CA GLN A 260 -2.78 6.45 40.92
C GLN A 260 -4.08 6.54 40.14
N MET A 261 -5.10 5.80 40.54
CA MET A 261 -6.39 5.81 39.84
C MET A 261 -7.41 6.69 40.55
N ASN A 262 -8.21 7.43 39.78
CA ASN A 262 -9.33 8.22 40.31
C ASN A 262 -10.58 8.08 39.45
N LYS A 263 -11.65 7.52 40.02
CA LYS A 263 -12.96 7.44 39.37
C LYS A 263 -13.66 8.78 39.44
N VAL A 264 -14.11 9.29 38.30
CA VAL A 264 -14.90 10.52 38.18
C VAL A 264 -16.23 10.20 37.52
N VAL A 265 -17.33 10.37 38.25
CA VAL A 265 -18.68 10.25 37.67
C VAL A 265 -19.00 11.55 36.93
N ASP A 266 -19.05 11.47 35.62
CA ASP A 266 -19.23 12.59 34.70
C ASP A 266 -20.11 12.14 33.53
N THR A 267 -21.20 12.87 33.29
CA THR A 267 -22.17 12.56 32.22
C THR A 267 -22.00 13.45 30.99
N THR A 268 -20.93 14.25 30.95
CA THR A 268 -20.64 15.13 29.80
C THR A 268 -20.06 14.33 28.62
N ALA A 269 -20.47 14.72 27.40
CA ALA A 269 -20.16 14.04 26.15
C ALA A 269 -18.75 14.37 25.66
N ASN A 270 -17.73 13.79 26.28
CA ASN A 270 -16.34 14.25 26.11
C ASN A 270 -15.46 13.40 25.19
N SER A 271 -15.87 12.18 24.82
CA SER A 271 -15.13 11.31 23.89
C SER A 271 -15.97 10.07 23.51
N ASP A 272 -15.45 9.19 22.66
CA ASP A 272 -16.13 8.06 22.01
C ASP A 272 -16.88 7.10 22.94
N HIS A 273 -16.43 6.92 24.19
CA HIS A 273 -17.14 6.13 25.20
C HIS A 273 -18.61 6.56 25.37
N THR A 274 -18.90 7.86 25.22
CA THR A 274 -20.25 8.39 25.41
C THR A 274 -21.22 7.98 24.31
N SER A 275 -20.73 7.57 23.13
CA SER A 275 -21.53 7.03 22.03
C SER A 275 -22.24 5.72 22.39
N PHE A 276 -21.72 4.98 23.37
CA PHE A 276 -22.23 3.69 23.80
C PHE A 276 -23.33 3.79 24.87
N TRP A 277 -23.29 4.83 25.71
CA TRP A 277 -24.22 4.98 26.83
C TRP A 277 -25.71 5.04 26.46
N PRO A 278 -26.15 5.73 25.36
CA PRO A 278 -27.56 5.77 24.98
C PRO A 278 -28.17 4.40 24.68
N TYR A 279 -27.33 3.42 24.34
CA TYR A 279 -27.72 2.05 24.02
C TYR A 279 -27.62 1.08 25.20
N GLY A 280 -27.30 1.60 26.41
CA GLY A 280 -27.22 0.80 27.64
C GLY A 280 -25.92 0.02 27.82
N TYR A 281 -24.94 0.20 26.93
CA TYR A 281 -23.62 -0.42 27.07
C TYR A 281 -22.79 0.28 28.15
N GLN A 282 -22.08 -0.51 28.96
CA GLN A 282 -21.14 0.00 29.94
C GLN A 282 -19.86 0.46 29.24
N ALA A 283 -19.52 1.73 29.41
CA ALA A 283 -18.34 2.33 28.78
C ALA A 283 -17.66 3.32 29.75
N VAL A 284 -16.34 3.24 29.83
CA VAL A 284 -15.51 4.14 30.64
C VAL A 284 -14.40 4.74 29.80
N HIS A 285 -13.86 5.84 30.30
CA HIS A 285 -12.88 6.65 29.62
C HIS A 285 -11.66 6.86 30.50
N LEU A 286 -10.55 6.30 30.06
CA LEU A 286 -9.24 6.56 30.63
C LEU A 286 -8.70 7.84 30.04
N ILE A 287 -8.45 8.80 30.91
CA ILE A 287 -7.95 10.12 30.55
C ILE A 287 -6.93 10.59 31.57
N GLU A 288 -5.88 11.22 31.05
CA GLU A 288 -4.84 11.85 31.83
C GLU A 288 -5.34 12.93 32.82
N ASP A 289 -4.54 13.18 33.85
CA ASP A 289 -4.84 14.25 34.82
C ASP A 289 -4.56 15.64 34.23
N ARG A 290 -5.45 16.59 34.53
CA ARG A 290 -5.34 18.00 34.10
C ARG A 290 -5.13 18.18 32.58
N TYR A 291 -5.72 17.33 31.75
CA TYR A 291 -5.74 17.51 30.28
C TYR A 291 -6.17 18.94 29.86
N THR A 292 -7.09 19.59 30.59
CA THR A 292 -7.52 20.98 30.33
C THR A 292 -6.40 22.02 30.49
N SER A 293 -5.28 21.64 31.13
CA SER A 293 -4.07 22.46 31.28
C SER A 293 -2.98 22.11 30.27
N ASN A 294 -3.19 21.08 29.44
CA ASN A 294 -2.28 20.75 28.34
C ASN A 294 -2.26 21.92 27.35
N THR A 295 -1.16 22.67 27.36
CA THR A 295 -0.98 23.84 26.50
C THR A 295 -0.80 23.50 25.02
N ASN A 296 -0.62 22.22 24.69
CA ASN A 296 -0.40 21.72 23.34
C ASN A 296 -1.67 21.19 22.67
N TYR A 297 -2.72 20.89 23.45
CA TYR A 297 -4.00 20.35 22.96
C TYR A 297 -4.54 21.14 21.75
N HIS A 298 -4.90 20.42 20.68
CA HIS A 298 -5.37 20.97 19.40
C HIS A 298 -4.45 22.03 18.78
N LYS A 299 -3.12 21.82 18.83
CA LYS A 299 -2.13 22.72 18.23
C LYS A 299 -1.06 21.93 17.48
N PRO A 300 -0.30 22.59 16.58
CA PRO A 300 0.87 22.01 15.95
C PRO A 300 1.97 21.55 16.93
N THR A 301 1.93 22.01 18.18
CA THR A 301 2.89 21.62 19.23
C THR A 301 2.46 20.38 20.01
N ASP A 302 1.33 19.75 19.66
CA ASP A 302 0.96 18.44 20.19
C ASP A 302 1.83 17.35 19.57
N THR A 303 3.07 17.25 20.07
CA THR A 303 4.12 16.36 19.57
C THR A 303 4.59 15.40 20.66
N ILE A 304 5.08 14.23 20.26
CA ILE A 304 5.61 13.14 21.08
C ILE A 304 6.71 13.61 22.03
N SER A 305 7.47 14.64 21.63
CA SER A 305 8.50 15.27 22.46
C SER A 305 7.95 15.93 23.73
N ASN A 306 6.65 16.23 23.75
CA ASN A 306 5.95 16.84 24.88
C ASN A 306 5.20 15.81 25.74
N LEU A 307 5.32 14.51 25.43
CA LEU A 307 4.65 13.42 26.14
C LEU A 307 5.57 12.75 27.17
N ASN A 308 4.93 12.10 28.14
CA ASN A 308 5.57 11.17 29.06
C ASN A 308 5.27 9.74 28.61
N LEU A 309 6.23 9.12 27.92
CA LEU A 309 6.05 7.79 27.32
C LEU A 309 5.85 6.68 28.37
N THR A 310 6.47 6.80 29.55
CA THR A 310 6.24 5.88 30.67
C THR A 310 4.77 5.95 31.12
N TYR A 311 4.23 7.16 31.24
CA TYR A 311 2.83 7.38 31.61
C TYR A 311 1.87 6.82 30.56
N ALA A 312 2.17 6.99 29.26
CA ALA A 312 1.39 6.38 28.16
C ALA A 312 1.43 4.85 28.20
N ALA A 313 2.60 4.25 28.41
CA ALA A 313 2.75 2.81 28.56
C ALA A 313 1.95 2.29 29.77
N ASN A 314 2.07 2.94 30.93
CA ASN A 314 1.37 2.53 32.15
C ASN A 314 -0.16 2.69 32.02
N SER A 315 -0.63 3.73 31.33
CA SER A 315 -2.05 3.92 31.05
C SER A 315 -2.59 2.83 30.12
N THR A 316 -1.80 2.43 29.13
CA THR A 316 -2.09 1.28 28.25
C THR A 316 -2.15 -0.03 29.04
N GLN A 317 -1.23 -0.23 29.98
CA GLN A 317 -1.21 -1.41 30.86
C GLN A 317 -2.49 -1.54 31.69
N VAL A 318 -3.06 -0.43 32.21
CA VAL A 318 -4.36 -0.44 32.92
C VAL A 318 -5.48 -0.99 32.02
N ALA A 319 -5.57 -0.49 30.78
CA ALA A 319 -6.60 -0.93 29.84
C ALA A 319 -6.43 -2.41 29.45
N VAL A 320 -5.19 -2.83 29.17
CA VAL A 320 -4.84 -4.22 28.82
C VAL A 320 -5.15 -5.18 29.97
N ALA A 321 -4.73 -4.84 31.19
CA ALA A 321 -5.01 -5.65 32.38
C ALA A 321 -6.52 -5.80 32.62
N THR A 322 -7.27 -4.69 32.50
CA THR A 322 -8.73 -4.68 32.69
C THR A 322 -9.43 -5.57 31.68
N ILE A 323 -9.07 -5.45 30.39
CA ILE A 323 -9.67 -6.26 29.33
C ILE A 323 -9.26 -7.73 29.48
N ALA A 324 -8.03 -8.04 29.84
CA ALA A 324 -7.57 -9.42 30.05
C ALA A 324 -8.36 -10.12 31.18
N GLU A 325 -8.59 -9.42 32.29
CA GLU A 325 -9.39 -9.94 33.41
C GLU A 325 -10.86 -10.11 33.04
N LEU A 326 -11.47 -9.13 32.35
CA LEU A 326 -12.87 -9.18 31.93
C LEU A 326 -13.14 -10.25 30.87
N ALA A 327 -12.23 -10.38 29.89
CA ALA A 327 -12.38 -11.33 28.80
C ALA A 327 -12.13 -12.78 29.25
N GLY A 328 -11.44 -12.96 30.39
CA GLY A 328 -11.17 -14.24 31.04
C GLY A 328 -10.21 -15.10 30.23
N LEU A 329 -8.96 -15.18 30.67
CA LEU A 329 -7.92 -15.95 29.99
C LEU A 329 -8.32 -17.43 29.89
N ASN A 330 -8.35 -17.98 28.67
CA ASN A 330 -8.64 -19.39 28.45
C ASN A 330 -7.35 -20.20 28.40
N ARG A 331 -7.18 -21.10 29.37
CA ARG A 331 -6.01 -21.95 29.58
C ARG A 331 -6.24 -23.42 29.20
N THR A 332 -7.38 -23.78 28.62
CA THR A 332 -7.59 -25.13 28.08
C THR A 332 -6.84 -25.28 26.77
N ASP A 333 -5.77 -26.08 26.78
CA ASP A 333 -4.98 -26.41 25.60
C ASP A 333 -4.99 -27.92 25.35
N THR A 334 -5.46 -28.31 24.17
CA THR A 334 -5.50 -29.70 23.69
C THR A 334 -4.72 -29.88 22.39
N GLU A 335 -4.12 -28.82 21.87
CA GLU A 335 -3.42 -28.83 20.60
C GLU A 335 -1.92 -28.96 20.85
N PRO A 336 -1.17 -29.63 19.97
CA PRO A 336 0.28 -29.69 20.08
C PRO A 336 0.94 -28.37 19.67
N PRO A 337 2.21 -28.16 20.07
CA PRO A 337 2.98 -27.00 19.66
C PRO A 337 2.96 -26.74 18.16
N LEU A 338 2.73 -25.50 17.77
CA LEU A 338 2.81 -25.04 16.39
C LEU A 338 4.25 -24.73 16.02
N CYS A 339 4.75 -25.37 14.96
CA CYS A 339 6.02 -25.04 14.34
C CYS A 339 5.81 -24.02 13.22
N SER A 340 6.11 -22.75 13.50
CA SER A 340 6.05 -21.65 12.54
C SER A 340 7.40 -21.48 11.85
N ASN A 341 7.36 -21.29 10.53
CA ASN A 341 8.53 -21.30 9.64
C ASN A 341 9.24 -22.66 9.53
N ARG A 342 8.66 -23.59 8.76
CA ARG A 342 9.32 -24.83 8.25
C ARG A 342 10.36 -24.50 7.18
N ALA A 343 11.24 -23.58 7.51
CA ALA A 343 12.11 -22.88 6.61
C ALA A 343 13.58 -23.25 6.97
N PRO A 344 14.57 -22.87 6.16
CA PRO A 344 15.14 -21.54 6.35
C PRO A 344 14.31 -20.52 5.58
N ALA A 345 13.91 -19.45 6.28
CA ALA A 345 13.24 -18.34 5.64
C ALA A 345 14.28 -17.66 4.74
N PRO A 346 13.88 -16.94 3.68
CA PRO A 346 14.77 -16.01 3.01
C PRO A 346 14.95 -14.79 3.93
N ASP A 347 15.63 -14.97 5.07
CA ASP A 347 16.31 -13.90 5.76
C ASP A 347 17.68 -13.69 5.09
N GLY A 348 18.14 -12.44 5.12
CA GLY A 348 19.21 -11.96 4.26
C GLY A 348 20.49 -12.81 4.30
N TRP A 349 21.08 -12.97 3.12
CA TRP A 349 22.49 -13.29 2.85
C TRP A 349 23.38 -13.55 4.08
N GLY A 350 23.71 -14.82 4.33
CA GLY A 350 24.63 -15.19 5.41
C GLY A 350 25.07 -16.66 5.45
N SER A 351 26.25 -16.93 4.86
CA SER A 351 27.17 -18.07 5.10
C SER A 351 26.88 -19.43 4.45
N GLU A 352 27.97 -20.11 4.03
CA GLU A 352 28.07 -21.54 3.64
C GLU A 352 27.78 -22.50 4.83
N SER A 353 26.87 -22.13 5.71
CA SER A 353 26.48 -22.81 6.95
C SER A 353 25.03 -22.45 7.27
N PRO A 354 24.04 -22.96 6.50
CA PRO A 354 22.64 -22.61 6.72
C PRO A 354 22.23 -22.99 8.14
N ALA A 355 21.78 -22.00 8.92
CA ALA A 355 21.21 -22.25 10.23
C ALA A 355 19.76 -22.72 10.06
N VAL A 356 19.44 -23.91 10.57
CA VAL A 356 18.04 -24.34 10.75
C VAL A 356 17.45 -23.46 11.83
N SER A 357 16.42 -22.66 11.52
CA SER A 357 15.77 -21.74 12.47
C SER A 357 14.26 -21.72 12.28
N PHE A 358 13.51 -22.00 13.36
CA PHE A 358 12.04 -22.03 13.37
C PHE A 358 11.51 -21.72 14.77
N ASP A 359 10.27 -21.25 14.88
CA ASP A 359 9.66 -20.99 16.19
C ASP A 359 8.65 -22.08 16.51
N LEU A 360 8.84 -22.75 17.66
CA LEU A 360 7.83 -23.56 18.29
C LEU A 360 7.01 -22.68 19.21
N ARG A 361 5.69 -22.65 19.03
CA ARG A 361 4.77 -21.82 19.81
C ARG A 361 3.57 -22.63 20.22
N ASP A 362 3.20 -22.49 21.47
CA ASP A 362 2.12 -23.21 22.10
C ASP A 362 1.53 -22.36 23.23
N ILE A 363 0.20 -22.31 23.35
CA ILE A 363 -0.42 -21.44 24.34
C ILE A 363 -0.22 -21.95 25.76
N SER A 364 -0.07 -23.26 25.95
CA SER A 364 0.35 -23.83 27.23
C SER A 364 1.87 -23.79 27.44
N GLY A 365 2.63 -23.33 26.45
CA GLY A 365 4.08 -23.20 26.49
C GLY A 365 4.79 -24.49 26.11
N VAL A 366 5.91 -24.36 25.40
CA VAL A 366 6.67 -25.51 24.88
C VAL A 366 7.66 -26.02 25.94
N ASN A 367 7.58 -27.31 26.27
CA ASN A 367 8.54 -27.99 27.13
C ASN A 367 9.83 -28.33 26.36
N VAL A 368 10.88 -27.57 26.65
CA VAL A 368 12.18 -27.73 25.99
C VAL A 368 13.01 -28.88 26.53
N THR A 369 12.69 -29.47 27.69
CA THR A 369 13.48 -30.60 28.24
C THR A 369 13.34 -31.87 27.42
N ASP A 370 12.21 -32.03 26.74
CA ASP A 370 11.84 -33.22 25.98
C ASP A 370 11.98 -32.99 24.46
N MET A 371 12.44 -31.80 24.07
CA MET A 371 12.58 -31.43 22.68
C MET A 371 13.78 -32.14 22.05
N ALA A 372 13.57 -32.72 20.87
CA ALA A 372 14.61 -33.37 20.09
C ALA A 372 14.60 -32.87 18.64
N LEU A 373 15.80 -32.53 18.13
CA LEU A 373 16.02 -32.05 16.77
C LEU A 373 16.97 -33.00 16.04
N TRP A 374 16.64 -33.37 14.81
CA TRP A 374 17.49 -34.13 13.90
C TRP A 374 17.73 -33.36 12.62
N VAL A 375 18.97 -33.42 12.11
CA VAL A 375 19.36 -32.92 10.80
C VAL A 375 20.04 -34.06 10.03
N ASN A 376 19.57 -34.36 8.82
CA ASN A 376 19.97 -35.52 8.01
C ASN A 376 19.94 -36.85 8.77
N GLY A 377 18.90 -37.03 9.59
CA GLY A 377 18.73 -38.22 10.43
C GLY A 377 19.66 -38.32 11.63
N SER A 378 20.56 -37.35 11.84
CA SER A 378 21.45 -37.30 13.00
C SER A 378 20.91 -36.35 14.07
N PRO A 379 20.88 -36.72 15.36
CA PRO A 379 20.41 -35.85 16.43
C PRO A 379 21.38 -34.68 16.63
N VAL A 380 20.85 -33.47 16.82
CA VAL A 380 21.62 -32.25 17.05
C VAL A 380 21.10 -31.49 18.26
N VAL A 381 21.97 -30.72 18.91
CA VAL A 381 21.61 -29.85 20.04
C VAL A 381 21.30 -28.44 19.51
N PRO A 382 20.06 -27.92 19.66
CA PRO A 382 19.73 -26.58 19.21
C PRO A 382 20.15 -25.50 20.22
N SER A 383 20.37 -24.28 19.73
CA SER A 383 20.29 -23.05 20.51
C SER A 383 18.83 -22.60 20.61
N LEU A 384 18.48 -22.03 21.78
CA LEU A 384 17.11 -21.61 22.07
C LEU A 384 17.09 -20.14 22.44
N SER A 385 16.17 -19.40 21.83
CA SER A 385 15.86 -18.03 22.22
C SER A 385 14.37 -17.88 22.42
N TYR A 386 13.97 -17.13 23.45
CA TYR A 386 12.57 -17.00 23.80
C TYR A 386 11.81 -16.22 22.72
N VAL A 387 10.63 -16.72 22.36
CA VAL A 387 9.66 -16.02 21.51
C VAL A 387 8.27 -16.11 22.14
N PRO A 388 7.33 -15.23 21.77
CA PRO A 388 5.97 -15.32 22.30
C PRO A 388 5.40 -16.73 22.16
N LEU A 389 4.89 -17.27 23.27
CA LEU A 389 4.31 -18.61 23.37
C LEU A 389 5.30 -19.78 23.14
N GLY A 390 6.61 -19.56 23.11
CA GLY A 390 7.53 -20.70 23.05
C GLY A 390 8.97 -20.31 22.75
N TRP A 391 9.60 -21.04 21.84
CA TRP A 391 11.04 -20.94 21.61
C TRP A 391 11.35 -20.89 20.13
N ARG A 392 12.20 -19.95 19.77
CA ARG A 392 12.95 -20.01 18.53
C ARG A 392 14.07 -21.02 18.71
N VAL A 393 13.97 -22.09 17.93
CA VAL A 393 14.92 -23.20 17.86
C VAL A 393 15.84 -22.91 16.69
N ALA A 394 17.14 -22.77 16.98
CA ALA A 394 18.15 -22.55 15.96
C ALA A 394 19.25 -23.62 16.06
N ASN A 395 19.85 -24.02 14.94
CA ASN A 395 21.05 -24.86 14.92
C ASN A 395 21.88 -24.47 13.70
N THR A 396 23.16 -24.16 13.89
CA THR A 396 24.10 -24.05 12.78
C THR A 396 24.41 -25.46 12.30
N ALA A 397 23.57 -25.96 11.40
CA ALA A 397 23.84 -27.19 10.72
C ALA A 397 25.13 -26.96 9.91
N GLY A 398 26.10 -27.87 10.02
CA GLY A 398 27.49 -27.64 9.57
C GLY A 398 27.62 -27.24 8.08
N VAL A 399 28.85 -27.07 7.62
CA VAL A 399 29.10 -26.71 6.21
C VAL A 399 28.57 -27.81 5.29
N PHE A 400 27.59 -27.48 4.47
CA PHE A 400 27.04 -28.40 3.47
C PHE A 400 27.40 -27.94 2.06
N PRO A 401 27.69 -28.88 1.15
CA PRO A 401 27.98 -28.54 -0.23
C PRO A 401 26.76 -27.95 -0.94
N ASP A 402 27.04 -27.10 -1.92
CA ASP A 402 26.03 -26.52 -2.81
C ASP A 402 25.17 -27.61 -3.49
N GLY A 403 23.86 -27.37 -3.55
CA GLY A 403 22.86 -28.32 -4.02
C GLY A 403 22.51 -29.46 -3.04
N ALA A 404 23.06 -29.49 -1.82
CA ALA A 404 22.73 -30.53 -0.85
C ALA A 404 21.30 -30.41 -0.33
N VAL A 405 20.53 -31.49 -0.35
CA VAL A 405 19.22 -31.58 0.32
C VAL A 405 19.42 -31.97 1.79
N ILE A 406 18.96 -31.11 2.69
CA ILE A 406 19.01 -31.26 4.14
C ILE A 406 17.62 -31.63 4.66
N SER A 407 17.52 -32.72 5.40
CA SER A 407 16.30 -33.14 6.08
C SER A 407 16.31 -32.73 7.55
N VAL A 408 15.23 -32.14 8.05
CA VAL A 408 15.05 -31.74 9.44
C VAL A 408 13.85 -32.46 10.03
N ARG A 409 13.97 -32.97 11.26
CA ARG A 409 12.86 -33.47 12.07
C ARG A 409 12.92 -32.86 13.45
N VAL A 410 11.78 -32.41 13.98
CA VAL A 410 11.65 -31.91 15.35
C VAL A 410 10.53 -32.66 16.07
N ILE A 411 10.81 -33.04 17.31
CA ILE A 411 9.82 -33.50 18.28
C ILE A 411 9.83 -32.54 19.46
N ALA A 412 8.65 -32.06 19.87
CA ALA A 412 8.51 -31.18 21.03
C ALA A 412 7.17 -31.40 21.73
N ASN A 413 7.15 -31.33 23.06
CA ASN A 413 5.94 -31.36 23.85
C ASN A 413 5.59 -29.95 24.31
N ASP A 414 4.31 -29.68 24.54
CA ASP A 414 3.90 -28.55 25.38
C ASP A 414 3.98 -28.89 26.88
N SER A 415 3.62 -27.94 27.75
CA SER A 415 3.60 -28.13 29.20
C SER A 415 2.43 -29.00 29.69
N ARG A 416 1.49 -29.35 28.81
CA ARG A 416 0.30 -30.17 29.07
C ARG A 416 0.44 -31.60 28.56
N GLY A 417 1.50 -31.91 27.82
CA GLY A 417 1.82 -33.23 27.27
C GLY A 417 1.36 -33.46 25.82
N ASN A 418 0.89 -32.43 25.10
CA ASN A 418 0.58 -32.56 23.67
C ASN A 418 1.87 -32.52 22.85
N MET A 419 2.05 -33.52 21.98
CA MET A 419 3.31 -33.74 21.25
C MET A 419 3.21 -33.32 19.79
N LEU A 420 4.16 -32.50 19.35
CA LEU A 420 4.50 -32.25 17.95
C LEU A 420 5.59 -33.24 17.50
N ASP A 421 5.38 -33.95 16.38
CA ASP A 421 6.42 -34.70 15.64
C ASP A 421 6.29 -34.36 14.15
N THR A 422 7.25 -33.60 13.61
CA THR A 422 7.19 -33.13 12.22
C THR A 422 8.56 -33.11 11.57
N SER A 423 8.59 -33.30 10.25
CA SER A 423 9.80 -33.20 9.43
C SER A 423 9.59 -32.40 8.14
N TRP A 424 10.68 -31.86 7.58
CA TRP A 424 10.73 -31.16 6.29
C TRP A 424 12.13 -31.23 5.68
N ASN A 425 12.27 -30.91 4.39
CA ASN A 425 13.56 -30.87 3.69
C ASN A 425 13.81 -29.48 3.06
N PHE A 426 15.07 -29.08 2.89
CA PHE A 426 15.48 -27.87 2.15
C PHE A 426 16.81 -28.09 1.40
N THR A 427 17.13 -27.27 0.39
CA THR A 427 18.35 -27.39 -0.42
C THR A 427 19.32 -26.22 -0.15
N VAL A 428 20.63 -26.49 -0.05
CA VAL A 428 21.70 -25.49 0.17
C VAL A 428 22.11 -24.87 -1.17
N ASP A 429 22.23 -23.55 -1.25
CA ASP A 429 22.60 -22.80 -2.47
C ASP A 429 23.67 -21.74 -2.12
N ALA A 430 24.78 -21.67 -2.86
CA ALA A 430 25.87 -20.71 -2.66
C ALA A 430 26.14 -19.81 -3.87
N VAL A 431 26.19 -18.50 -3.66
CA VAL A 431 26.44 -17.47 -4.67
C VAL A 431 27.96 -17.29 -4.94
N PRO A 432 28.40 -16.89 -6.16
CA PRO A 432 29.81 -16.65 -6.49
C PRO A 432 30.41 -15.44 -5.72
N PRO A 433 31.75 -15.30 -5.63
CA PRO A 433 32.40 -14.38 -4.69
C PRO A 433 32.11 -12.91 -5.00
N LEU A 434 31.82 -12.12 -3.95
CA LEU A 434 31.62 -10.66 -4.02
C LEU A 434 32.94 -9.87 -3.87
N PRO A 435 33.14 -8.75 -4.59
CA PRO A 435 34.02 -7.65 -4.20
C PRO A 435 33.28 -6.62 -3.31
N PRO A 436 33.96 -5.63 -2.69
CA PRO A 436 33.46 -4.90 -1.50
C PRO A 436 32.44 -3.77 -1.75
N ALA A 437 31.80 -3.35 -0.64
CA ALA A 437 30.60 -2.53 -0.43
C ALA A 437 30.38 -1.26 -1.29
N ASP A 438 29.11 -0.86 -1.52
CA ASP A 438 28.49 0.44 -1.11
C ASP A 438 27.16 0.78 -1.85
N VAL A 439 26.16 1.26 -1.05
CA VAL A 439 24.90 2.03 -1.28
C VAL A 439 23.85 1.60 -2.35
N SER A 440 22.57 1.57 -1.95
CA SER A 440 21.40 1.12 -2.75
C SER A 440 20.46 2.23 -3.24
N ILE A 441 20.05 2.20 -4.52
CA ILE A 441 18.94 2.98 -5.12
C ILE A 441 17.83 2.00 -5.57
N SER A 442 16.56 2.28 -5.25
CA SER A 442 15.40 1.43 -5.63
C SER A 442 14.67 1.95 -6.87
N LEU A 443 14.57 1.13 -7.92
CA LEU A 443 13.67 1.30 -9.08
C LEU A 443 12.49 0.33 -8.95
N ARG A 444 11.24 0.79 -9.12
CA ARG A 444 10.08 -0.11 -9.23
C ARG A 444 10.12 -0.83 -10.59
N ALA A 445 10.29 -2.16 -10.61
CA ALA A 445 10.09 -2.93 -11.83
C ALA A 445 8.59 -3.05 -12.13
N THR A 446 8.19 -2.65 -13.34
CA THR A 446 6.82 -2.87 -13.87
C THR A 446 6.70 -4.18 -14.64
N THR A 447 7.79 -4.90 -14.92
CA THR A 447 7.76 -6.19 -15.63
C THR A 447 7.72 -7.36 -14.66
N ALA A 448 6.89 -8.36 -14.93
CA ALA A 448 6.86 -9.60 -14.16
C ALA A 448 8.14 -10.42 -14.43
N ASP A 449 8.67 -11.09 -13.40
CA ASP A 449 9.82 -11.97 -13.53
C ASP A 449 9.41 -13.22 -14.30
N LYS A 450 10.03 -13.47 -15.45
CA LYS A 450 9.86 -14.74 -16.16
C LYS A 450 10.42 -15.87 -15.30
N ARG A 451 9.60 -16.89 -15.08
CA ARG A 451 9.96 -18.14 -14.37
C ARG A 451 10.25 -19.29 -15.32
N GLY A 452 10.18 -19.04 -16.63
CA GLY A 452 10.51 -19.99 -17.67
C GLY A 452 9.33 -20.85 -18.13
N LEU A 453 9.68 -21.96 -18.77
CA LEU A 453 8.76 -22.90 -19.40
C LEU A 453 7.88 -23.63 -18.37
N VAL A 454 6.58 -23.74 -18.68
CA VAL A 454 5.58 -24.46 -17.88
C VAL A 454 5.09 -25.69 -18.60
N LEU A 455 4.67 -25.56 -19.86
CA LEU A 455 4.27 -26.66 -20.71
C LEU A 455 4.98 -26.54 -22.06
N ASP A 456 5.60 -27.63 -22.49
CA ASP A 456 6.25 -27.78 -23.80
C ASP A 456 5.40 -28.62 -24.75
N VAL A 457 5.61 -28.52 -26.05
CA VAL A 457 4.96 -29.38 -27.05
C VAL A 457 5.38 -30.85 -26.87
N GLY A 458 4.46 -31.77 -27.15
CA GLY A 458 4.70 -33.20 -27.10
C GLY A 458 4.33 -33.89 -25.79
N ALA A 459 4.76 -35.15 -25.67
CA ALA A 459 4.36 -36.05 -24.58
C ALA A 459 4.87 -35.59 -23.22
N ASN A 460 4.01 -35.68 -22.21
CA ASN A 460 4.33 -35.39 -20.82
C ASN A 460 3.43 -36.24 -19.92
N GLY A 461 4.03 -37.02 -19.03
CA GLY A 461 3.29 -37.98 -18.21
C GLY A 461 2.65 -39.09 -19.05
N THR A 462 1.35 -39.32 -18.85
CA THR A 462 0.57 -40.37 -19.55
C THR A 462 -0.01 -39.90 -20.89
N TYR A 463 0.05 -38.60 -21.18
CA TYR A 463 -0.49 -38.02 -22.41
C TYR A 463 0.58 -38.02 -23.53
N ASN A 464 0.16 -38.46 -24.73
CA ASN A 464 1.04 -38.73 -25.87
C ASN A 464 1.32 -37.50 -26.77
N GLY A 465 0.73 -36.34 -26.48
CA GLY A 465 1.00 -35.10 -27.20
C GLY A 465 0.25 -34.91 -28.53
N THR A 466 -0.77 -35.72 -28.84
CA THR A 466 -1.44 -35.66 -30.17
C THR A 466 -2.10 -34.31 -30.45
N TYR A 467 -2.83 -33.77 -29.46
CA TYR A 467 -3.68 -32.58 -29.58
C TYR A 467 -3.00 -31.26 -29.16
N ASP A 468 -1.71 -31.27 -28.84
CA ASP A 468 -0.91 -30.06 -28.59
C ASP A 468 0.48 -30.16 -29.25
N SER A 469 0.56 -30.98 -30.29
CA SER A 469 1.79 -31.23 -31.05
C SER A 469 2.25 -30.00 -31.84
N HIS A 470 1.33 -29.10 -32.18
CA HIS A 470 1.58 -27.91 -33.01
C HIS A 470 1.50 -26.60 -32.21
N GLY A 471 1.54 -26.69 -30.88
CA GLY A 471 1.60 -25.56 -29.98
C GLY A 471 0.46 -25.53 -28.98
N MET A 472 0.58 -24.60 -28.05
CA MET A 472 -0.39 -24.41 -26.98
C MET A 472 -0.54 -22.94 -26.60
N LEU A 473 -1.78 -22.53 -26.36
CA LEU A 473 -2.18 -21.15 -26.22
C LEU A 473 -3.19 -20.98 -25.07
N LYS A 474 -3.32 -19.72 -24.62
CA LYS A 474 -4.38 -19.22 -23.73
C LYS A 474 -4.68 -20.15 -22.53
N PRO A 475 -3.80 -20.18 -21.51
CA PRO A 475 -4.08 -20.89 -20.27
C PRO A 475 -5.21 -20.21 -19.49
N SER A 476 -6.19 -20.98 -19.03
CA SER A 476 -7.18 -20.62 -18.01
C SER A 476 -6.84 -21.34 -16.72
N VAL A 477 -6.45 -20.60 -15.69
CA VAL A 477 -5.88 -21.15 -14.45
C VAL A 477 -6.79 -20.94 -13.25
N MET A 478 -6.82 -21.92 -12.35
CA MET A 478 -7.61 -21.90 -11.12
C MET A 478 -6.89 -22.62 -9.99
N LEU A 479 -7.01 -22.12 -8.76
CA LEU A 479 -6.57 -22.81 -7.54
C LEU A 479 -7.78 -23.36 -6.78
N ARG A 480 -7.96 -24.68 -6.77
CA ARG A 480 -8.99 -25.36 -5.98
C ARG A 480 -8.51 -26.76 -5.57
N GLY A 481 -7.97 -26.87 -4.36
CA GLY A 481 -7.27 -28.06 -3.86
C GLY A 481 -5.87 -28.23 -4.45
N GLU A 482 -5.77 -28.14 -5.77
CA GLU A 482 -4.52 -28.09 -6.55
C GLU A 482 -4.61 -26.98 -7.62
N HIS A 483 -3.50 -26.67 -8.27
CA HIS A 483 -3.50 -25.79 -9.44
C HIS A 483 -4.04 -26.56 -10.64
N LYS A 484 -4.97 -25.94 -11.35
CA LYS A 484 -5.65 -26.49 -12.52
C LYS A 484 -5.49 -25.53 -13.69
N MET A 485 -5.23 -26.08 -14.87
CA MET A 485 -5.08 -25.33 -16.11
C MET A 485 -5.85 -26.01 -17.22
N TRP A 486 -6.75 -25.27 -17.83
CA TRP A 486 -7.33 -25.61 -19.12
C TRP A 486 -6.64 -24.75 -20.17
N TYR A 487 -6.17 -25.36 -21.25
CA TYR A 487 -5.40 -24.65 -22.26
C TYR A 487 -5.77 -25.10 -23.66
N THR A 488 -5.52 -24.24 -24.63
CA THR A 488 -5.72 -24.55 -26.05
C THR A 488 -4.52 -25.34 -26.55
N GLY A 489 -4.75 -26.46 -27.22
CA GLY A 489 -3.72 -27.23 -27.93
C GLY A 489 -4.05 -27.35 -29.42
N GLY A 490 -3.02 -27.21 -30.26
CA GLY A 490 -3.11 -27.42 -31.70
C GLY A 490 -2.67 -28.84 -32.11
N ASP A 491 -3.47 -29.50 -32.94
CA ASP A 491 -3.12 -30.77 -33.57
C ASP A 491 -2.39 -30.58 -34.92
N SER A 492 -2.02 -31.69 -35.57
CA SER A 492 -1.31 -31.65 -36.85
C SER A 492 -2.11 -31.15 -38.06
N ASN A 493 -3.41 -30.95 -37.89
CA ASN A 493 -4.29 -30.38 -38.91
C ASN A 493 -4.63 -28.92 -38.59
N ASP A 494 -3.94 -28.30 -37.63
CA ASP A 494 -4.20 -26.93 -37.16
C ASP A 494 -5.56 -26.76 -36.48
N HIS A 495 -6.19 -27.86 -36.04
CA HIS A 495 -7.40 -27.77 -35.21
C HIS A 495 -7.04 -27.50 -33.76
N GLU A 496 -7.79 -26.61 -33.13
CA GLU A 496 -7.60 -26.24 -31.74
C GLU A 496 -8.64 -26.93 -30.83
N ARG A 497 -8.16 -27.53 -29.74
CA ARG A 497 -8.98 -28.20 -28.72
C ARG A 497 -8.60 -27.73 -27.31
N ILE A 498 -9.45 -27.98 -26.32
CA ILE A 498 -9.12 -27.66 -24.93
C ILE A 498 -8.62 -28.91 -24.21
N LEU A 499 -7.43 -28.76 -23.64
CA LEU A 499 -6.72 -29.77 -22.86
C LEU A 499 -6.65 -29.35 -21.39
N TYR A 500 -6.32 -30.31 -20.54
CA TYR A 500 -6.16 -30.12 -19.10
C TYR A 500 -4.77 -30.51 -18.62
N ALA A 501 -4.26 -29.71 -17.68
CA ALA A 501 -3.08 -30.01 -16.88
C ALA A 501 -3.34 -29.62 -15.42
N ASN A 502 -2.64 -30.27 -14.49
CA ASN A 502 -2.65 -29.90 -13.09
C ASN A 502 -1.25 -29.75 -12.52
N SER A 503 -1.17 -29.15 -11.33
CA SER A 503 0.06 -28.99 -10.59
C SER A 503 -0.22 -28.86 -9.09
N SER A 504 0.64 -29.44 -8.25
CA SER A 504 0.56 -29.27 -6.80
C SER A 504 1.09 -27.90 -6.35
N ASP A 505 2.04 -27.32 -7.10
CA ASP A 505 2.80 -26.11 -6.72
C ASP A 505 2.66 -24.96 -7.74
N GLY A 506 1.94 -25.20 -8.84
CA GLY A 506 1.74 -24.30 -9.97
C GLY A 506 3.03 -23.97 -10.76
N SER A 507 4.14 -24.63 -10.47
CA SER A 507 5.43 -24.52 -11.16
C SER A 507 5.67 -25.72 -12.08
N VAL A 508 5.43 -26.94 -11.57
CA VAL A 508 5.63 -28.19 -12.32
C VAL A 508 4.27 -28.75 -12.70
N TRP A 509 4.00 -28.86 -14.00
CA TRP A 509 2.70 -29.24 -14.52
C TRP A 509 2.71 -30.62 -15.15
N THR A 510 1.67 -31.40 -14.87
CA THR A 510 1.42 -32.71 -15.49
C THR A 510 0.26 -32.58 -16.47
N LYS A 511 0.48 -32.99 -17.72
CA LYS A 511 -0.58 -33.00 -18.75
C LYS A 511 -1.47 -34.23 -18.61
N TYR A 512 -2.78 -34.02 -18.70
CA TYR A 512 -3.77 -35.11 -18.75
C TYR A 512 -4.33 -35.29 -20.17
N GLY A 513 -4.29 -34.25 -21.00
CA GLY A 513 -4.70 -34.30 -22.40
C GLY A 513 -6.08 -33.70 -22.64
N LEU A 514 -6.76 -34.18 -23.68
CA LEU A 514 -8.01 -33.64 -24.19
C LEU A 514 -9.16 -33.70 -23.18
N VAL A 515 -9.87 -32.58 -23.00
CA VAL A 515 -11.08 -32.48 -22.16
C VAL A 515 -12.28 -31.86 -22.88
N LEU A 516 -12.06 -31.10 -23.96
CA LEU A 516 -13.13 -30.67 -24.86
C LEU A 516 -12.66 -30.81 -26.32
N ASP A 517 -13.35 -31.68 -27.06
CA ASP A 517 -13.10 -31.93 -28.48
C ASP A 517 -13.92 -30.97 -29.37
N LEU A 518 -13.76 -31.07 -30.68
CA LEU A 518 -14.50 -30.34 -31.70
C LEU A 518 -15.99 -30.71 -31.72
N GLY A 519 -16.82 -29.83 -32.27
CA GLY A 519 -18.22 -30.10 -32.57
C GLY A 519 -18.38 -31.10 -33.73
N GLN A 520 -19.62 -31.50 -33.97
CA GLN A 520 -19.97 -32.22 -35.20
C GLN A 520 -19.95 -31.26 -36.39
N VAL A 521 -19.87 -31.81 -37.61
CA VAL A 521 -19.96 -31.01 -38.84
C VAL A 521 -21.28 -30.21 -38.84
N GLY A 522 -21.16 -28.89 -38.90
CA GLY A 522 -22.28 -27.95 -38.85
C GLY A 522 -22.50 -27.28 -37.49
N ASP A 523 -21.78 -27.70 -36.45
CA ASP A 523 -21.73 -26.99 -35.16
C ASP A 523 -20.83 -25.75 -35.26
N ASP A 524 -21.08 -24.75 -34.41
CA ASP A 524 -20.32 -23.49 -34.36
C ASP A 524 -18.87 -23.67 -33.86
N ASP A 525 -18.50 -24.87 -33.38
CA ASP A 525 -17.15 -25.28 -32.98
C ASP A 525 -16.65 -26.52 -33.73
N ALA A 526 -17.14 -26.75 -34.95
CA ALA A 526 -16.76 -27.90 -35.78
C ALA A 526 -15.28 -27.92 -36.18
N GLU A 527 -14.62 -26.76 -36.29
CA GLU A 527 -13.21 -26.63 -36.71
C GLU A 527 -12.30 -26.30 -35.52
N HIS A 528 -12.74 -25.44 -34.60
CA HIS A 528 -11.97 -25.09 -33.41
C HIS A 528 -12.85 -25.00 -32.15
N ALA A 529 -12.36 -25.55 -31.05
CA ALA A 529 -12.87 -25.37 -29.69
C ALA A 529 -11.71 -24.92 -28.79
N SER A 530 -11.62 -23.61 -28.53
CA SER A 530 -10.37 -22.97 -28.10
C SER A 530 -10.61 -21.82 -27.10
N TYR A 531 -9.53 -21.18 -26.61
CA TYR A 531 -9.54 -19.98 -25.77
C TYR A 531 -10.60 -19.99 -24.66
N CYS A 532 -10.41 -20.83 -23.65
CA CYS A 532 -11.39 -20.99 -22.59
C CYS A 532 -11.19 -20.02 -21.42
N SER A 533 -12.28 -19.80 -20.67
CA SER A 533 -12.29 -19.23 -19.33
C SER A 533 -13.16 -20.12 -18.44
N VAL A 534 -12.57 -20.61 -17.36
CA VAL A 534 -13.20 -21.57 -16.44
C VAL A 534 -13.45 -20.92 -15.08
N LEU A 535 -14.68 -21.07 -14.58
CA LEU A 535 -15.12 -20.56 -13.29
C LEU A 535 -15.76 -21.69 -12.47
N TRP A 536 -15.60 -21.64 -11.15
CA TRP A 536 -16.32 -22.49 -10.21
C TRP A 536 -17.46 -21.71 -9.55
N SER A 537 -18.69 -22.23 -9.64
CA SER A 537 -19.88 -21.65 -9.00
C SER A 537 -20.89 -22.76 -8.67
N GLY A 538 -20.48 -23.68 -7.79
CA GLY A 538 -21.25 -24.89 -7.44
C GLY A 538 -21.04 -26.06 -8.42
N GLU A 539 -20.80 -25.75 -9.69
CA GLU A 539 -20.28 -26.62 -10.74
C GLU A 539 -19.16 -25.90 -11.51
N TYR A 540 -18.39 -26.63 -12.32
CA TYR A 540 -17.45 -26.01 -13.26
C TYR A 540 -18.22 -25.49 -14.47
N LYS A 541 -17.94 -24.24 -14.83
CA LYS A 541 -18.51 -23.54 -15.96
C LYS A 541 -17.38 -23.08 -16.86
N MET A 542 -17.50 -23.33 -18.16
CA MET A 542 -16.52 -22.95 -19.17
C MET A 542 -17.20 -22.12 -20.24
N TRP A 543 -16.64 -20.95 -20.49
CA TRP A 543 -16.90 -20.19 -21.71
C TRP A 543 -15.70 -20.37 -22.61
N TYR A 544 -15.94 -20.77 -23.86
CA TYR A 544 -14.88 -21.05 -24.81
C TYR A 544 -15.22 -20.47 -26.18
N SER A 545 -14.20 -20.34 -27.03
CA SER A 545 -14.35 -19.84 -28.39
C SER A 545 -14.55 -21.01 -29.33
N GLY A 546 -15.69 -21.04 -30.01
CA GLY A 546 -15.98 -21.97 -31.10
C GLY A 546 -15.74 -21.31 -32.45
N SER A 547 -15.21 -22.08 -33.41
CA SER A 547 -15.19 -21.68 -34.82
C SER A 547 -15.67 -22.80 -35.73
N ASP A 548 -16.47 -22.41 -36.72
CA ASP A 548 -16.95 -23.20 -37.85
C ASP A 548 -16.02 -23.10 -39.08
N GLY A 549 -14.82 -22.54 -38.90
CA GLY A 549 -13.83 -22.28 -39.96
C GLY A 549 -13.92 -20.88 -40.57
N GLY A 550 -14.97 -20.11 -40.27
CA GLY A 550 -15.11 -18.72 -40.72
C GLY A 550 -15.38 -17.73 -39.60
N THR A 551 -16.20 -18.11 -38.62
CA THR A 551 -16.70 -17.19 -37.59
C THR A 551 -16.37 -17.71 -36.20
N TRP A 552 -15.75 -16.86 -35.39
CA TRP A 552 -15.51 -17.15 -33.98
C TRP A 552 -16.62 -16.59 -33.09
N ARG A 553 -17.18 -17.47 -32.25
CA ARG A 553 -18.27 -17.17 -31.31
C ARG A 553 -17.92 -17.67 -29.92
N ILE A 554 -18.60 -17.17 -28.89
CA ILE A 554 -18.43 -17.65 -27.51
C ILE A 554 -19.53 -18.65 -27.17
N MET A 555 -19.09 -19.85 -26.80
CA MET A 555 -19.88 -21.01 -26.46
C MET A 555 -19.75 -21.35 -24.98
N TYR A 556 -20.63 -22.21 -24.49
CA TYR A 556 -20.70 -22.59 -23.08
C TYR A 556 -20.67 -24.11 -22.89
N ALA A 557 -19.98 -24.57 -21.86
CA ALA A 557 -20.00 -25.94 -21.38
C ALA A 557 -19.99 -25.97 -19.86
N ASN A 558 -20.55 -27.03 -19.27
CA ASN A 558 -20.49 -27.26 -17.82
C ASN A 558 -19.93 -28.65 -17.50
N SER A 559 -19.45 -28.81 -16.27
CA SER A 559 -18.85 -30.03 -15.78
C SER A 559 -18.95 -30.16 -14.26
N SER A 560 -19.13 -31.38 -13.77
CA SER A 560 -19.09 -31.68 -12.33
C SER A 560 -17.67 -31.90 -11.80
N ASP A 561 -16.74 -32.33 -12.65
CA ASP A 561 -15.38 -32.74 -12.28
C ASP A 561 -14.27 -31.84 -12.87
N GLY A 562 -14.61 -31.01 -13.86
CA GLY A 562 -13.68 -30.16 -14.60
C GLY A 562 -12.91 -30.89 -15.71
N LEU A 563 -13.20 -32.17 -15.93
CA LEU A 563 -12.53 -33.03 -16.91
C LEU A 563 -13.50 -33.49 -18.01
N SER A 564 -14.74 -33.81 -17.62
CA SER A 564 -15.81 -34.28 -18.50
C SER A 564 -16.78 -33.14 -18.73
N TRP A 565 -16.82 -32.59 -19.94
CA TRP A 565 -17.58 -31.38 -20.24
C TRP A 565 -18.79 -31.67 -21.14
N ALA A 566 -19.93 -31.07 -20.79
CA ALA A 566 -21.15 -31.09 -21.60
C ALA A 566 -21.35 -29.75 -22.30
N LYS A 567 -21.20 -29.74 -23.64
CA LYS A 567 -21.42 -28.56 -24.48
C LYS A 567 -22.89 -28.15 -24.47
N GLN A 568 -23.14 -26.85 -24.38
CA GLN A 568 -24.49 -26.25 -24.38
C GLN A 568 -24.74 -25.37 -25.61
N GLY A 569 -23.72 -25.18 -26.47
CA GLY A 569 -23.82 -24.37 -27.69
C GLY A 569 -23.40 -22.91 -27.50
N THR A 570 -23.74 -22.09 -28.50
CA THR A 570 -23.41 -20.66 -28.55
C THR A 570 -24.22 -19.87 -27.53
N VAL A 571 -23.52 -19.10 -26.69
CA VAL A 571 -24.13 -18.19 -25.70
C VAL A 571 -23.91 -16.72 -26.01
N MET A 572 -22.93 -16.43 -26.88
CA MET A 572 -22.73 -15.09 -27.41
C MET A 572 -22.18 -15.17 -28.84
N ASP A 573 -23.03 -14.81 -29.79
CA ASP A 573 -22.72 -14.73 -31.22
C ASP A 573 -22.01 -13.41 -31.56
N ILE A 574 -21.63 -13.22 -32.82
CA ILE A 574 -21.07 -11.98 -33.37
C ILE A 574 -22.05 -10.80 -33.24
N GLY A 575 -21.52 -9.59 -33.26
CA GLY A 575 -22.35 -8.39 -33.17
C GLY A 575 -23.01 -7.99 -34.49
N THR A 576 -23.90 -7.01 -34.41
CA THR A 576 -24.58 -6.44 -35.58
C THR A 576 -23.69 -5.46 -36.33
N ASN A 577 -24.06 -5.12 -37.58
CA ASN A 577 -23.30 -4.19 -38.41
C ASN A 577 -22.88 -2.91 -37.66
N GLY A 578 -21.59 -2.59 -37.68
CA GLY A 578 -20.99 -1.46 -36.99
C GLY A 578 -20.53 -1.72 -35.55
N SER A 579 -20.76 -2.92 -35.00
CA SER A 579 -20.19 -3.29 -33.69
C SER A 579 -18.70 -3.64 -33.79
N SER A 580 -17.99 -3.52 -32.67
CA SER A 580 -16.56 -3.84 -32.55
C SER A 580 -16.23 -5.33 -32.65
N ASP A 581 -17.25 -6.17 -32.66
CA ASP A 581 -17.21 -7.63 -32.72
C ASP A 581 -18.08 -8.16 -33.87
N LEU A 582 -18.17 -7.38 -34.97
CA LEU A 582 -18.98 -7.69 -36.14
C LEU A 582 -18.58 -9.01 -36.80
N TYR A 583 -17.28 -9.29 -36.88
CA TYR A 583 -16.79 -10.50 -37.55
C TYR A 583 -16.47 -11.61 -36.57
N TRP A 584 -15.83 -11.29 -35.43
CA TRP A 584 -15.47 -12.30 -34.43
C TRP A 584 -15.74 -11.80 -33.00
N ALA A 585 -16.19 -12.71 -32.15
CA ALA A 585 -16.30 -12.56 -30.70
C ALA A 585 -15.67 -13.79 -30.01
N TYR A 586 -14.49 -13.64 -29.42
CA TYR A 586 -13.69 -14.78 -28.94
C TYR A 586 -12.77 -14.43 -27.75
N ALA A 587 -12.07 -15.43 -27.23
CA ALA A 587 -11.15 -15.35 -26.09
C ALA A 587 -11.75 -14.63 -24.85
N PRO A 588 -12.83 -15.17 -24.26
CA PRO A 588 -13.45 -14.60 -23.09
C PRO A 588 -12.56 -14.74 -21.84
N THR A 589 -12.73 -13.81 -20.90
CA THR A 589 -12.52 -14.03 -19.47
C THR A 589 -13.81 -13.71 -18.75
N VAL A 590 -14.30 -14.67 -17.96
CA VAL A 590 -15.54 -14.53 -17.19
C VAL A 590 -15.23 -14.54 -15.70
N MET A 591 -15.87 -13.63 -14.98
CA MET A 591 -15.82 -13.52 -13.53
C MET A 591 -17.24 -13.39 -12.97
N LEU A 592 -17.45 -13.92 -11.76
CA LEU A 592 -18.64 -13.66 -10.97
C LEU A 592 -18.32 -12.57 -9.93
N ASP A 593 -18.93 -11.40 -10.10
CA ASP A 593 -18.80 -10.24 -9.21
C ASP A 593 -20.13 -10.05 -8.45
N GLY A 594 -20.16 -10.52 -7.19
CA GLY A 594 -21.41 -10.64 -6.43
C GLY A 594 -22.36 -11.65 -7.09
N SER A 595 -23.49 -11.16 -7.61
CA SER A 595 -24.47 -11.97 -8.35
C SER A 595 -24.39 -11.79 -9.87
N LEU A 596 -23.51 -10.92 -10.36
CA LEU A 596 -23.43 -10.54 -11.76
C LEU A 596 -22.24 -11.22 -12.44
N TYR A 597 -22.49 -11.93 -13.54
CA TYR A 597 -21.42 -12.42 -14.41
C TYR A 597 -20.93 -11.27 -15.30
N ARG A 598 -19.62 -11.07 -15.31
CA ARG A 598 -18.93 -10.10 -16.15
C ARG A 598 -18.03 -10.84 -17.12
N MET A 599 -18.05 -10.44 -18.39
CA MET A 599 -17.19 -11.00 -19.43
C MET A 599 -16.42 -9.90 -20.14
N TRP A 600 -15.12 -10.11 -20.27
CA TRP A 600 -14.26 -9.36 -21.19
C TRP A 600 -13.84 -10.30 -22.31
N TYR A 601 -14.00 -9.88 -23.56
CA TYR A 601 -13.74 -10.73 -24.72
C TYR A 601 -13.11 -9.95 -25.85
N THR A 602 -12.47 -10.62 -26.79
CA THR A 602 -11.91 -10.02 -27.99
C THR A 602 -12.99 -9.89 -29.05
N GLY A 603 -13.22 -8.66 -29.51
CA GLY A 603 -14.02 -8.34 -30.68
C GLY A 603 -13.14 -7.97 -31.86
N TRP A 604 -13.50 -8.43 -33.05
CA TRP A 604 -12.93 -7.97 -34.31
C TRP A 604 -14.03 -7.49 -35.26
N ASP A 605 -13.84 -6.29 -35.81
CA ASP A 605 -14.75 -5.63 -36.74
C ASP A 605 -14.24 -5.62 -38.19
N GLY A 606 -13.21 -6.42 -38.49
CA GLY A 606 -12.54 -6.43 -39.79
C GLY A 606 -11.38 -5.44 -39.88
N VAL A 607 -11.25 -4.53 -38.90
CA VAL A 607 -10.21 -3.48 -38.88
C VAL A 607 -9.27 -3.66 -37.69
N ALA A 608 -9.80 -3.84 -36.49
CA ALA A 608 -8.99 -3.88 -35.27
C ALA A 608 -9.53 -4.82 -34.21
N TYR A 609 -8.61 -5.52 -33.54
CA TYR A 609 -8.91 -6.30 -32.35
C TYR A 609 -9.05 -5.38 -31.14
N ARG A 610 -10.18 -5.47 -30.44
CA ARG A 610 -10.47 -4.68 -29.24
C ARG A 610 -11.03 -5.59 -28.15
N ILE A 611 -10.84 -5.18 -26.90
CA ILE A 611 -11.47 -5.89 -25.78
C ILE A 611 -12.84 -5.27 -25.52
N CYS A 612 -13.86 -6.09 -25.69
CA CYS A 612 -15.26 -5.78 -25.48
C CYS A 612 -15.73 -6.27 -24.10
N TYR A 613 -16.87 -5.76 -23.65
CA TYR A 613 -17.44 -6.02 -22.34
C TYR A 613 -18.89 -6.48 -22.45
N ALA A 614 -19.28 -7.46 -21.64
CA ALA A 614 -20.64 -7.95 -21.53
C ALA A 614 -20.98 -8.33 -20.08
N GLU A 615 -22.28 -8.28 -19.76
CA GLU A 615 -22.83 -8.64 -18.45
C GLU A 615 -23.91 -9.71 -18.60
N SER A 616 -24.07 -10.56 -17.60
CA SER A 616 -25.10 -11.59 -17.56
C SER A 616 -25.55 -11.89 -16.12
N ASP A 617 -26.84 -12.11 -15.92
CA ASP A 617 -27.37 -12.53 -14.61
C ASP A 617 -27.26 -14.06 -14.40
N ASN A 618 -27.11 -14.83 -15.48
CA ASN A 618 -27.16 -16.30 -15.44
C ASN A 618 -25.95 -17.00 -16.06
N GLY A 619 -25.08 -16.24 -16.74
CA GLY A 619 -23.88 -16.73 -17.41
C GLY A 619 -24.12 -17.33 -18.80
N THR A 620 -25.36 -17.40 -19.29
CA THR A 620 -25.69 -17.96 -20.61
C THR A 620 -26.40 -16.99 -21.54
N TYR A 621 -26.96 -15.89 -21.00
CA TYR A 621 -27.52 -14.80 -21.77
C TYR A 621 -26.74 -13.52 -21.52
N TRP A 622 -26.05 -13.02 -22.55
CA TRP A 622 -25.09 -11.92 -22.41
C TRP A 622 -25.61 -10.63 -23.02
N ASN A 623 -25.58 -9.56 -22.22
CA ASN A 623 -25.85 -8.20 -22.64
C ASN A 623 -24.53 -7.49 -22.98
N LYS A 624 -24.25 -7.33 -24.28
CA LYS A 624 -23.06 -6.63 -24.78
C LYS A 624 -23.12 -5.14 -24.44
N LYS A 625 -22.06 -4.63 -23.84
CA LYS A 625 -21.93 -3.21 -23.41
C LYS A 625 -21.01 -2.38 -24.31
N GLY A 626 -20.35 -3.02 -25.28
CA GLY A 626 -19.44 -2.38 -26.22
C GLY A 626 -17.98 -2.56 -25.83
N VAL A 627 -17.12 -1.62 -26.22
CA VAL A 627 -15.66 -1.70 -26.05
C VAL A 627 -15.27 -1.30 -24.63
N ALA A 628 -14.57 -2.20 -23.91
CA ALA A 628 -13.92 -1.90 -22.63
C ALA A 628 -12.52 -1.31 -22.83
N LEU A 629 -11.76 -1.85 -23.77
CA LEU A 629 -10.43 -1.34 -24.12
C LEU A 629 -10.27 -1.35 -25.64
N SER A 630 -10.24 -0.14 -26.22
CA SER A 630 -9.95 0.05 -27.65
C SER A 630 -8.46 -0.14 -27.93
N ILE A 631 -8.04 -0.15 -29.19
CA ILE A 631 -6.62 -0.11 -29.57
C ILE A 631 -5.92 1.15 -29.06
N GLY A 632 -4.61 1.06 -28.86
CA GLY A 632 -3.78 2.19 -28.46
C GLY A 632 -3.61 3.21 -29.59
N ALA A 633 -2.94 4.33 -29.29
CA ALA A 633 -2.57 5.31 -30.31
C ALA A 633 -1.65 4.69 -31.38
N PRO A 634 -1.64 5.17 -32.63
CA PRO A 634 -0.72 4.70 -33.66
C PRO A 634 0.74 4.70 -33.17
N GLY A 635 1.43 3.57 -33.36
CA GLY A 635 2.82 3.37 -32.91
C GLY A 635 2.98 2.95 -31.43
N SER A 636 1.89 2.86 -30.66
CA SER A 636 1.90 2.28 -29.32
C SER A 636 1.95 0.75 -29.34
N LEU A 637 2.23 0.16 -28.18
CA LEU A 637 2.46 -1.29 -28.03
C LEU A 637 1.23 -2.16 -28.32
N ASP A 638 0.05 -1.57 -28.33
CA ASP A 638 -1.24 -2.15 -28.70
C ASP A 638 -1.96 -1.30 -29.76
N GLY A 639 -1.20 -0.49 -30.52
CA GLY A 639 -1.74 0.44 -31.51
C GLY A 639 -2.31 -0.23 -32.77
N GLN A 640 -2.07 -1.53 -32.94
CA GLN A 640 -2.63 -2.35 -34.03
C GLN A 640 -3.57 -3.45 -33.51
N GLY A 641 -3.70 -3.63 -32.19
CA GLY A 641 -4.61 -4.61 -31.61
C GLY A 641 -4.46 -4.74 -30.09
N ALA A 642 -5.60 -4.88 -29.41
CA ALA A 642 -5.69 -5.25 -28.00
C ALA A 642 -6.66 -6.44 -27.87
N SER A 643 -6.17 -7.58 -27.38
CA SER A 643 -6.89 -8.85 -27.44
C SER A 643 -6.59 -9.79 -26.27
N GLU A 644 -7.34 -10.89 -26.20
CA GLU A 644 -7.11 -12.03 -25.29
C GLU A 644 -6.99 -11.65 -23.80
N PRO A 645 -7.97 -10.92 -23.25
CA PRO A 645 -7.89 -10.41 -21.88
C PRO A 645 -7.83 -11.57 -20.87
N SER A 646 -7.19 -11.32 -19.74
CA SER A 646 -7.24 -12.11 -18.50
C SER A 646 -7.43 -11.16 -17.34
N VAL A 647 -8.58 -11.25 -16.68
CA VAL A 647 -9.02 -10.31 -15.65
C VAL A 647 -9.13 -10.97 -14.30
N VAL A 648 -8.56 -10.34 -13.27
CA VAL A 648 -8.72 -10.71 -11.85
C VAL A 648 -9.14 -9.47 -11.05
N ASN A 649 -9.69 -9.70 -9.85
CA ASN A 649 -9.99 -8.64 -8.89
C ASN A 649 -9.10 -8.86 -7.65
N ASP A 650 -8.31 -7.86 -7.29
CA ASP A 650 -7.36 -7.92 -6.16
C ASP A 650 -7.97 -7.47 -4.82
N GLY A 651 -9.28 -7.17 -4.80
CA GLY A 651 -10.02 -6.64 -3.66
C GLY A 651 -10.04 -5.10 -3.60
N ALA A 652 -9.17 -4.41 -4.34
CA ALA A 652 -9.14 -2.95 -4.44
C ALA A 652 -9.47 -2.43 -5.85
N GLN A 653 -9.25 -3.24 -6.88
CA GLN A 653 -9.52 -2.95 -8.29
C GLN A 653 -9.49 -4.21 -9.16
N TYR A 654 -9.97 -4.06 -10.38
CA TYR A 654 -9.79 -5.01 -11.46
C TYR A 654 -8.42 -4.82 -12.11
N LEU A 655 -7.73 -5.92 -12.36
CA LEU A 655 -6.48 -5.99 -13.10
C LEU A 655 -6.71 -6.83 -14.35
N MET A 656 -6.24 -6.34 -15.49
CA MET A 656 -6.30 -7.03 -16.77
C MET A 656 -4.91 -7.17 -17.34
N TRP A 657 -4.56 -8.39 -17.72
CA TRP A 657 -3.45 -8.66 -18.62
C TRP A 657 -4.01 -9.00 -20.00
N TYR A 658 -3.42 -8.45 -21.05
CA TYR A 658 -3.93 -8.63 -22.41
C TYR A 658 -2.79 -8.64 -23.44
N SER A 659 -3.07 -9.20 -24.61
CA SER A 659 -2.17 -9.21 -25.75
C SER A 659 -2.23 -7.88 -26.48
N GLY A 660 -1.15 -7.10 -26.40
CA GLY A 660 -0.96 -5.89 -27.17
C GLY A 660 -0.15 -6.16 -28.44
N PHE A 661 -0.67 -5.70 -29.57
CA PHE A 661 -0.01 -5.80 -30.87
C PHE A 661 0.37 -4.41 -31.40
N ASP A 662 1.66 -4.23 -31.69
CA ASP A 662 2.20 -2.98 -32.24
C ASP A 662 2.30 -2.97 -33.78
N GLY A 663 1.88 -4.04 -34.44
CA GLY A 663 2.04 -4.25 -35.88
C GLY A 663 3.20 -5.18 -36.24
N LEU A 664 4.09 -5.45 -35.29
CA LEU A 664 5.25 -6.32 -35.47
C LEU A 664 5.28 -7.46 -34.45
N ARG A 665 4.94 -7.19 -33.19
CA ARG A 665 5.12 -8.11 -32.07
C ARG A 665 3.96 -8.05 -31.08
N TYR A 666 3.61 -9.22 -30.55
CA TYR A 666 2.74 -9.34 -29.40
C TYR A 666 3.52 -9.34 -28.08
N ARG A 667 2.98 -8.60 -27.10
CA ARG A 667 3.46 -8.55 -25.71
C ARG A 667 2.29 -8.62 -24.75
N VAL A 668 2.53 -9.12 -23.54
CA VAL A 668 1.54 -9.05 -22.47
C VAL A 668 1.60 -7.66 -21.83
N LEU A 669 0.54 -6.89 -22.01
CA LEU A 669 0.36 -5.57 -21.42
C LEU A 669 -0.60 -5.66 -20.23
N GLU A 670 -0.55 -4.65 -19.37
CA GLU A 670 -1.41 -4.53 -18.19
C GLU A 670 -2.32 -3.31 -18.30
N ALA A 671 -3.55 -3.45 -17.80
CA ALA A 671 -4.47 -2.37 -17.53
C ALA A 671 -5.14 -2.58 -16.16
N SER A 672 -5.57 -1.49 -15.52
CA SER A 672 -6.34 -1.54 -14.28
C SER A 672 -7.64 -0.76 -14.41
N SER A 673 -8.63 -1.14 -13.61
CA SER A 673 -9.94 -0.50 -13.59
C SER A 673 -10.56 -0.57 -12.20
N LYS A 674 -11.22 0.50 -11.75
CA LYS A 674 -11.98 0.48 -10.48
C LYS A 674 -13.36 -0.15 -10.61
N ASP A 675 -13.94 -0.18 -11.80
CA ASP A 675 -15.32 -0.60 -12.05
C ASP A 675 -15.43 -1.79 -13.02
N GLY A 676 -14.31 -2.24 -13.59
CA GLY A 676 -14.26 -3.31 -14.58
C GLY A 676 -14.69 -2.88 -15.98
N VAL A 677 -15.03 -1.60 -16.18
CA VAL A 677 -15.55 -1.05 -17.44
C VAL A 677 -14.58 -0.03 -18.03
N ASN A 678 -14.08 0.88 -17.20
CA ASN A 678 -13.17 1.94 -17.59
C ASN A 678 -11.73 1.55 -17.26
N TRP A 679 -10.91 1.31 -18.28
CA TRP A 679 -9.57 0.75 -18.13
C TRP A 679 -8.47 1.77 -18.39
N THR A 680 -7.46 1.77 -17.52
CA THR A 680 -6.24 2.57 -17.64
C THR A 680 -5.05 1.65 -17.93
N ARG A 681 -4.34 1.89 -19.04
CA ARG A 681 -3.13 1.14 -19.42
C ARG A 681 -2.00 1.41 -18.44
N GLN A 682 -1.30 0.35 -18.04
CA GLN A 682 -0.17 0.38 -17.10
C GLN A 682 1.18 0.09 -17.78
N GLY A 683 1.17 -0.41 -19.03
CA GLY A 683 2.37 -0.68 -19.82
C GLY A 683 2.68 -2.17 -19.94
N ILE A 684 3.96 -2.51 -20.15
CA ILE A 684 4.40 -3.88 -20.37
C ILE A 684 4.41 -4.66 -19.06
N CYS A 685 3.72 -5.80 -19.04
CA CYS A 685 3.85 -6.78 -17.97
C CYS A 685 4.88 -7.85 -18.33
N VAL A 686 4.77 -8.46 -19.51
CA VAL A 686 5.74 -9.44 -20.03
C VAL A 686 6.17 -9.00 -21.43
N ASN A 687 7.47 -8.74 -21.58
CA ASN A 687 8.08 -8.45 -22.88
C ASN A 687 8.57 -9.75 -23.52
N ILE A 688 8.78 -9.73 -24.84
CA ILE A 688 9.42 -10.84 -25.56
C ILE A 688 10.81 -11.16 -24.99
N GLY A 689 11.24 -12.40 -25.18
CA GLY A 689 12.55 -12.89 -24.76
C GLY A 689 13.70 -12.45 -25.65
N SER A 690 14.91 -12.78 -25.20
CA SER A 690 16.15 -12.66 -25.99
C SER A 690 16.33 -13.86 -26.91
N ALA A 691 17.33 -13.80 -27.80
CA ALA A 691 17.65 -14.92 -28.67
C ALA A 691 17.89 -16.21 -27.86
N GLY A 692 17.13 -17.26 -28.18
CA GLY A 692 17.15 -18.55 -27.47
C GLY A 692 15.99 -18.76 -26.49
N ASP A 693 15.27 -17.71 -26.12
CA ASP A 693 14.08 -17.83 -25.27
C ASP A 693 12.88 -18.38 -26.05
N TYR A 694 12.02 -19.14 -25.35
CA TYR A 694 10.80 -19.70 -25.93
C TYR A 694 9.74 -18.66 -26.31
N ASP A 695 9.95 -17.39 -25.95
CA ASP A 695 9.06 -16.26 -26.23
C ASP A 695 9.78 -15.11 -26.96
N VAL A 696 10.85 -15.43 -27.70
CA VAL A 696 11.65 -14.44 -28.46
C VAL A 696 10.83 -13.76 -29.57
N THR A 697 9.85 -14.45 -30.15
CA THR A 697 9.01 -13.88 -31.21
C THR A 697 7.83 -13.14 -30.61
N TYR A 698 7.02 -13.82 -29.80
CA TYR A 698 5.81 -13.28 -29.17
C TYR A 698 5.69 -13.72 -27.72
N ALA A 699 5.07 -12.86 -26.90
CA ALA A 699 4.55 -13.18 -25.57
C ALA A 699 3.09 -12.70 -25.49
N MET A 700 2.13 -13.62 -25.48
CA MET A 700 0.70 -13.30 -25.68
C MET A 700 -0.24 -14.24 -24.91
N ALA A 701 -1.54 -14.07 -25.12
CA ALA A 701 -2.64 -14.86 -24.56
C ALA A 701 -2.46 -15.17 -23.07
N PRO A 702 -2.44 -14.15 -22.18
CA PRO A 702 -2.22 -14.36 -20.76
C PRO A 702 -3.39 -15.09 -20.08
N GLY A 703 -3.07 -15.79 -19.00
CA GLY A 703 -3.97 -16.35 -18.01
C GLY A 703 -3.43 -16.05 -16.62
N ALA A 704 -4.19 -15.32 -15.81
CA ALA A 704 -3.74 -14.83 -14.52
C ALA A 704 -4.50 -15.50 -13.37
N LEU A 705 -3.77 -15.76 -12.29
CA LEU A 705 -4.28 -16.30 -11.03
C LEU A 705 -3.65 -15.53 -9.88
N MET A 706 -4.46 -15.17 -8.87
CA MET A 706 -3.94 -14.60 -7.64
C MET A 706 -3.53 -15.72 -6.67
N VAL A 707 -2.26 -15.74 -6.27
CA VAL A 707 -1.69 -16.69 -5.30
C VAL A 707 -1.03 -15.86 -4.20
N ASP A 708 -1.47 -16.04 -2.95
CA ASP A 708 -0.98 -15.30 -1.77
C ASP A 708 -0.98 -13.77 -1.94
N GLY A 709 -1.99 -13.23 -2.64
CA GLY A 709 -2.12 -11.80 -2.91
C GLY A 709 -1.26 -11.29 -4.08
N TYR A 710 -0.57 -12.18 -4.81
CA TYR A 710 0.28 -11.83 -5.95
C TYR A 710 -0.20 -12.44 -7.27
N PRO A 711 -0.08 -11.72 -8.40
CA PRO A 711 -0.47 -12.25 -9.68
C PRO A 711 0.59 -13.20 -10.25
N TRP A 712 0.15 -14.42 -10.53
CA TRP A 712 0.86 -15.39 -11.35
C TRP A 712 0.29 -15.33 -12.76
N ILE A 713 1.16 -15.06 -13.73
CA ILE A 713 0.79 -14.82 -15.12
C ILE A 713 1.35 -15.96 -15.95
N TYR A 714 0.47 -16.81 -16.45
CA TYR A 714 0.79 -17.81 -17.45
C TYR A 714 0.56 -17.18 -18.81
N TYR A 715 1.48 -17.36 -19.75
CA TYR A 715 1.37 -16.74 -21.07
C TYR A 715 1.94 -17.64 -22.14
N SER A 716 1.53 -17.39 -23.38
CA SER A 716 1.93 -18.15 -24.55
C SER A 716 3.14 -17.47 -25.19
N GLY A 717 4.27 -18.17 -25.19
CA GLY A 717 5.51 -17.73 -25.84
C GLY A 717 5.71 -18.40 -27.18
N LEU A 718 6.18 -17.65 -28.18
CA LEU A 718 6.51 -18.18 -29.50
C LEU A 718 8.02 -18.25 -29.75
N PHE A 719 8.50 -19.47 -30.01
CA PHE A 719 9.75 -19.78 -30.67
C PHE A 719 9.60 -21.10 -31.44
N GLY A 720 9.38 -21.01 -32.75
CA GLY A 720 8.96 -22.16 -33.57
C GLY A 720 7.50 -22.51 -33.31
N ASN A 721 7.22 -23.16 -32.17
CA ASN A 721 5.86 -23.49 -31.70
C ASN A 721 5.51 -22.69 -30.43
N PHE A 722 4.21 -22.47 -30.22
CA PHE A 722 3.72 -21.86 -28.99
C PHE A 722 3.88 -22.79 -27.79
N ARG A 723 4.32 -22.23 -26.66
CA ARG A 723 4.48 -22.92 -25.37
C ARG A 723 3.87 -22.08 -24.26
N ILE A 724 3.46 -22.71 -23.17
CA ILE A 724 3.02 -21.96 -21.98
C ILE A 724 4.23 -21.74 -21.09
N LEU A 725 4.46 -20.48 -20.75
CA LEU A 725 5.44 -20.01 -19.78
C LEU A 725 4.75 -19.37 -18.59
N ARG A 726 5.49 -19.15 -17.50
CA ARG A 726 5.02 -18.38 -16.35
C ARG A 726 5.90 -17.17 -16.11
N ALA A 727 5.27 -16.09 -15.68
CA ALA A 727 5.88 -14.97 -15.01
C ALA A 727 5.18 -14.68 -13.67
N THR A 728 5.88 -14.10 -12.71
CA THR A 728 5.32 -13.78 -11.38
C THR A 728 5.71 -12.37 -10.96
N ARG A 729 4.84 -11.70 -10.21
CA ARG A 729 5.23 -10.52 -9.44
C ARG A 729 5.33 -10.87 -7.96
N ASN A 730 6.54 -10.98 -7.42
CA ASN A 730 6.75 -11.16 -5.99
C ASN A 730 7.03 -9.81 -5.31
N ALA A 731 6.94 -9.71 -3.99
CA ALA A 731 7.42 -8.53 -3.25
C ALA A 731 8.85 -8.10 -3.65
N THR A 732 9.69 -9.05 -4.05
CA THR A 732 11.06 -8.87 -4.56
C THR A 732 11.16 -8.32 -5.99
N THR A 733 10.11 -8.41 -6.82
CA THR A 733 10.11 -7.75 -8.16
C THR A 733 10.07 -6.23 -8.07
N GLN A 734 9.77 -5.66 -6.90
CA GLN A 734 10.05 -4.24 -6.66
C GLN A 734 11.54 -3.94 -6.40
N ARG A 735 12.44 -4.94 -6.41
CA ARG A 735 13.82 -4.81 -5.88
C ARG A 735 14.92 -5.63 -6.58
N SER A 736 14.88 -5.90 -7.89
CA SER A 736 16.03 -6.50 -8.60
C SER A 736 16.96 -5.41 -9.18
N ASN A 737 18.14 -5.27 -8.55
CA ASN A 737 19.20 -4.31 -8.86
C ASN A 737 20.13 -4.81 -9.99
N VAL A 738 20.55 -3.91 -10.89
CA VAL A 738 21.67 -4.10 -11.82
C VAL A 738 22.87 -3.29 -11.31
N LEU A 739 23.98 -3.97 -10.99
CA LEU A 739 25.26 -3.41 -10.56
C LEU A 739 26.04 -2.79 -11.73
N VAL A 740 26.45 -1.52 -11.59
CA VAL A 740 27.65 -0.95 -12.23
C VAL A 740 28.34 -0.14 -11.14
N GLY A 741 29.52 -0.59 -10.69
CA GLY A 741 30.22 -0.03 -9.54
C GLY A 741 31.35 0.94 -9.90
N TRP A 742 31.56 1.90 -9.00
CA TRP A 742 32.86 2.50 -8.66
C TRP A 742 32.85 2.75 -7.15
N ASN A 743 33.94 2.41 -6.45
CA ASN A 743 34.09 2.75 -5.04
C ASN A 743 35.37 3.56 -4.82
N ALA A 744 35.20 4.79 -4.33
CA ALA A 744 36.20 5.58 -3.61
C ALA A 744 35.46 6.55 -2.66
N SER A 745 35.31 6.11 -1.42
CA SER A 745 35.10 6.81 -0.14
C SER A 745 34.70 8.31 -0.09
N LEU A 746 33.47 8.51 0.40
CA LEU A 746 32.98 9.53 1.36
C LEU A 746 33.17 11.04 1.06
N SER A 747 32.08 11.72 0.69
CA SER A 747 31.30 12.56 1.62
C SER A 747 29.98 12.99 0.95
N ALA A 748 29.01 13.40 1.76
CA ALA A 748 27.61 13.61 1.41
C ALA A 748 27.36 14.64 0.27
N ASP A 749 26.27 14.39 -0.47
CA ASP A 749 25.49 15.36 -1.27
C ASP A 749 25.91 15.70 -2.72
N VAL A 750 25.58 14.85 -3.72
CA VAL A 750 24.98 15.23 -5.05
C VAL A 750 24.45 13.98 -5.84
N PRO A 751 23.56 14.11 -6.87
CA PRO A 751 22.48 13.17 -7.20
C PRO A 751 22.74 12.29 -8.44
N GLU A 752 22.56 10.97 -8.35
CA GLU A 752 22.65 10.08 -9.53
C GLU A 752 21.32 9.98 -10.30
N TYR A 753 21.29 10.65 -11.46
CA TYR A 753 20.49 10.28 -12.63
C TYR A 753 20.99 8.95 -13.24
N ARG A 754 20.11 8.06 -13.74
CA ARG A 754 20.50 7.09 -14.79
C ARG A 754 19.57 7.10 -16.00
N ILE A 755 20.23 7.33 -17.13
CA ILE A 755 19.80 7.42 -18.52
C ILE A 755 19.96 6.02 -19.16
N ARG A 756 19.07 5.62 -20.08
CA ARG A 756 19.26 4.42 -20.94
C ARG A 756 20.25 4.73 -22.07
N LEU A 757 21.23 3.86 -22.29
CA LEU A 757 21.96 3.75 -23.56
C LEU A 757 21.94 2.31 -24.06
N SER A 758 21.74 2.15 -25.37
CA SER A 758 21.55 0.88 -26.06
C SER A 758 22.88 0.20 -26.43
N SER A 759 22.85 -1.13 -26.36
CA SER A 759 23.76 -2.17 -26.88
C SER A 759 24.87 -1.73 -27.86
N ASN A 760 26.14 -1.91 -27.48
CA ASN A 760 27.16 -2.72 -28.18
C ASN A 760 28.61 -2.46 -27.67
N TRP A 761 29.36 -3.56 -27.48
CA TRP A 761 30.83 -3.70 -27.54
C TRP A 761 31.72 -3.49 -26.28
N SER A 762 32.96 -3.98 -26.45
CA SER A 762 33.78 -4.84 -25.58
C SER A 762 34.93 -4.17 -24.81
N ALA A 763 35.46 -4.90 -23.83
CA ALA A 763 36.49 -4.53 -22.83
C ALA A 763 37.82 -3.95 -23.36
N PHE A 764 38.45 -3.08 -22.56
CA PHE A 764 39.89 -2.76 -22.60
C PHE A 764 40.43 -2.33 -21.21
N SER A 765 41.68 -2.70 -20.91
CA SER A 765 42.44 -2.32 -19.71
C SER A 765 43.58 -1.36 -20.07
N ALA A 766 43.93 -0.42 -19.18
CA ALA A 766 45.24 0.22 -19.09
C ALA A 766 45.39 0.95 -17.73
N GLY A 767 46.57 0.89 -17.13
CA GLY A 767 46.86 1.45 -15.81
C GLY A 767 47.74 2.70 -15.81
N GLY A 768 47.96 3.23 -14.61
CA GLY A 768 49.08 4.09 -14.23
C GLY A 768 48.86 5.60 -14.35
N GLY A 769 48.92 6.29 -13.21
CA GLY A 769 49.57 7.59 -13.04
C GLY A 769 48.84 8.86 -13.49
N GLU A 770 48.33 9.61 -12.50
CA GLU A 770 48.13 11.07 -12.44
C GLU A 770 47.38 11.80 -13.58
N SER A 771 46.16 12.24 -13.20
CA SER A 771 45.37 13.38 -13.70
C SER A 771 45.25 13.61 -15.21
N VAL A 772 44.14 13.15 -15.81
CA VAL A 772 43.47 13.79 -16.96
C VAL A 772 41.95 13.55 -16.90
N SER A 773 41.18 14.54 -17.35
CA SER A 773 39.72 14.69 -17.41
C SER A 773 38.91 13.56 -18.06
N ALA A 774 37.62 13.44 -17.72
CA ALA A 774 36.64 12.76 -18.56
C ALA A 774 35.28 13.50 -18.58
N THR A 775 35.08 14.30 -19.62
CA THR A 775 33.79 14.78 -20.14
C THR A 775 33.00 13.57 -20.65
N LEU A 776 31.68 13.46 -20.45
CA LEU A 776 30.85 12.68 -21.39
C LEU A 776 30.66 13.53 -22.64
N GLY A 777 31.74 13.69 -23.39
CA GLY A 777 31.63 14.07 -24.78
C GLY A 777 30.97 12.91 -25.49
N LEU A 778 29.86 13.17 -26.17
CA LEU A 778 29.79 12.67 -27.53
C LEU A 778 30.99 13.29 -28.24
N ALA A 779 32.13 12.59 -28.24
CA ALA A 779 33.02 12.70 -29.37
C ALA A 779 32.28 12.06 -30.54
N LEU A 780 31.35 12.81 -31.13
CA LEU A 780 31.19 12.71 -32.56
C LEU A 780 32.56 13.07 -33.10
N ALA A 781 33.20 12.13 -33.80
CA ALA A 781 34.24 12.51 -34.72
C ALA A 781 33.66 13.67 -35.54
N ASP A 782 34.39 14.77 -35.54
CA ASP A 782 34.12 15.92 -36.39
C ASP A 782 34.07 15.41 -37.83
N ALA A 783 32.87 15.13 -38.35
CA ALA A 783 32.63 15.17 -39.77
C ALA A 783 32.54 16.66 -40.07
N GLY A 784 33.69 17.25 -40.35
CA GLY A 784 33.87 18.66 -40.66
C GLY A 784 33.23 19.05 -41.99
N ASP A 785 31.93 18.92 -42.11
CA ASP A 785 31.17 19.32 -43.30
C ASP A 785 29.88 20.07 -42.96
N GLY A 786 29.92 21.00 -42.00
CA GLY A 786 29.11 22.22 -42.01
C GLY A 786 27.58 22.10 -42.11
N ASN A 787 27.01 20.91 -42.02
CA ASN A 787 25.59 20.60 -42.20
C ASN A 787 25.17 19.49 -41.22
N ALA A 788 25.31 19.76 -39.91
CA ALA A 788 24.73 18.89 -38.90
C ALA A 788 23.24 19.21 -38.74
N THR A 789 22.38 18.28 -39.14
CA THR A 789 20.95 18.27 -38.84
C THR A 789 20.76 18.16 -37.33
N PRO A 790 19.88 18.96 -36.69
CA PRO A 790 19.68 18.86 -35.25
C PRO A 790 19.09 17.49 -34.89
N LEU A 791 19.73 16.80 -33.93
CA LEU A 791 19.22 15.59 -33.31
C LEU A 791 18.23 15.97 -32.21
N TYR A 792 16.99 15.51 -32.34
CA TYR A 792 15.91 15.76 -31.39
C TYR A 792 15.83 14.64 -30.35
N ALA A 793 15.71 15.00 -29.08
CA ALA A 793 15.36 14.06 -28.01
C ALA A 793 13.92 14.32 -27.56
N LYS A 794 13.04 13.32 -27.68
CA LYS A 794 11.68 13.35 -27.15
C LYS A 794 11.71 12.94 -25.68
N VAL A 795 11.44 13.88 -24.78
CA VAL A 795 11.29 13.63 -23.35
C VAL A 795 9.83 13.84 -23.00
N SER A 796 9.19 12.77 -22.55
CA SER A 796 7.79 12.82 -22.13
C SER A 796 7.76 12.68 -20.62
N SER A 797 7.23 13.70 -19.93
CA SER A 797 6.92 13.59 -18.51
C SER A 797 5.44 13.30 -18.37
N ILE A 798 5.13 12.28 -17.57
CA ILE A 798 3.75 11.93 -17.22
C ILE A 798 3.71 11.94 -15.70
N ASP A 799 2.82 12.75 -15.15
CA ASP A 799 2.66 12.84 -13.71
C ASP A 799 1.76 11.73 -13.16
N LYS A 800 1.60 11.73 -11.83
CA LYS A 800 0.90 10.68 -11.08
C LYS A 800 -0.61 10.57 -11.35
N VAL A 801 -1.19 11.39 -12.22
CA VAL A 801 -2.63 11.32 -12.58
C VAL A 801 -2.87 11.10 -14.08
N GLY A 802 -1.84 10.82 -14.87
CA GLY A 802 -1.98 10.37 -16.26
C GLY A 802 -2.07 11.47 -17.31
N HIS A 803 -1.77 12.72 -16.97
CA HIS A 803 -1.56 13.76 -17.98
C HIS A 803 -0.12 13.66 -18.52
N ALA A 804 -0.01 13.57 -19.85
CA ALA A 804 1.27 13.53 -20.54
C ALA A 804 1.60 14.90 -21.12
N THR A 805 2.77 15.41 -20.75
CA THR A 805 3.41 16.54 -21.43
C THR A 805 4.56 16.01 -22.28
N GLU A 806 4.47 16.24 -23.59
CA GLU A 806 5.52 15.89 -24.54
C GLU A 806 6.43 17.10 -24.79
N HIS A 807 7.73 16.92 -24.56
CA HIS A 807 8.73 17.94 -24.86
C HIS A 807 9.76 17.43 -25.86
N TRP A 808 9.91 18.18 -26.95
CA TRP A 808 11.00 18.03 -27.89
C TRP A 808 12.17 18.89 -27.41
N SER A 809 13.31 18.27 -27.15
CA SER A 809 14.52 18.97 -26.69
C SER A 809 15.52 19.07 -27.84
N ILE A 810 15.99 20.27 -28.14
CA ILE A 810 17.20 20.53 -28.94
C ILE A 810 18.37 20.56 -27.96
N LEU A 811 19.37 19.71 -28.16
CA LEU A 811 20.59 19.73 -27.34
C LEU A 811 21.49 20.88 -27.80
N GLY A 812 21.48 22.02 -27.09
CA GLY A 812 22.38 23.16 -27.30
C GLY A 812 22.69 23.90 -25.99
N LYS A 813 23.93 24.38 -25.81
CA LYS A 813 24.37 25.14 -24.62
C LYS A 813 23.74 26.54 -24.60
N ALA A 814 23.24 27.00 -23.43
CA ALA A 814 22.77 28.37 -23.21
C ALA A 814 23.84 29.20 -22.47
N GLY A 815 24.04 30.45 -22.87
CA GLY A 815 25.03 31.36 -22.27
C GLY A 815 24.37 32.64 -21.80
N PHE A 816 24.69 33.09 -20.58
CA PHE A 816 24.16 34.28 -19.94
C PHE A 816 25.26 35.31 -19.79
N SER A 817 25.04 36.54 -20.25
CA SER A 817 25.97 37.64 -20.03
C SER A 817 25.45 38.53 -18.89
N PHE A 818 26.24 38.68 -17.83
CA PHE A 818 25.99 39.54 -16.68
C PHE A 818 26.78 40.85 -16.84
N GLN A 819 26.13 41.99 -16.63
CA GLN A 819 26.81 43.30 -16.65
C GLN A 819 27.12 43.77 -15.23
N ALA A 820 28.15 44.60 -15.06
CA ALA A 820 28.48 45.23 -13.79
C ALA A 820 27.30 46.10 -13.30
N GLY A 821 26.91 45.92 -12.04
CA GLY A 821 25.72 46.52 -11.43
C GLY A 821 24.80 45.50 -10.78
N TRP A 822 23.62 45.94 -10.34
CA TRP A 822 22.61 45.05 -9.78
C TRP A 822 21.95 44.23 -10.88
N GLY A 823 22.08 42.90 -10.79
CA GLY A 823 21.39 41.94 -11.65
C GLY A 823 20.63 40.93 -10.79
N LEU A 824 19.46 40.53 -11.27
CA LEU A 824 18.62 39.58 -10.58
C LEU A 824 18.95 38.15 -11.06
N VAL A 825 19.16 37.26 -10.11
CA VAL A 825 19.66 35.90 -10.33
C VAL A 825 18.65 34.93 -9.72
N GLY A 826 18.17 33.98 -10.52
CA GLY A 826 17.32 32.89 -10.03
C GLY A 826 17.63 31.61 -10.78
N ASP A 827 17.24 30.48 -10.19
CA ASP A 827 17.47 29.15 -10.76
C ASP A 827 16.64 28.96 -12.04
N PRO A 828 17.26 28.77 -13.22
CA PRO A 828 16.54 28.54 -14.46
C PRO A 828 16.21 27.05 -14.58
N PHE A 829 15.14 26.62 -13.92
CA PHE A 829 14.40 25.38 -14.16
C PHE A 829 15.20 24.05 -14.09
N SER A 830 14.97 23.34 -12.98
CA SER A 830 15.24 21.92 -12.70
C SER A 830 16.71 21.46 -12.73
N ALA A 831 17.26 21.33 -11.52
CA ALA A 831 18.28 20.36 -11.10
C ALA A 831 19.49 20.19 -12.04
N GLY A 832 20.50 21.07 -11.89
CA GLY A 832 21.80 20.82 -12.51
C GLY A 832 23.00 21.63 -12.04
N ALA A 833 22.83 22.89 -11.65
CA ALA A 833 23.93 23.70 -11.12
C ALA A 833 23.40 24.60 -10.00
N PRO A 834 23.83 24.42 -8.74
CA PRO A 834 23.30 25.22 -7.65
C PRO A 834 23.75 26.69 -7.78
N LEU A 835 22.93 27.62 -7.27
CA LEU A 835 23.18 29.07 -7.30
C LEU A 835 24.57 29.46 -6.74
N ASN A 836 25.14 28.61 -5.88
CA ASN A 836 26.50 28.72 -5.36
C ASN A 836 27.59 28.62 -6.44
N GLU A 837 27.41 27.77 -7.45
CA GLU A 837 28.34 27.57 -8.57
C GLU A 837 28.35 28.83 -9.44
N PHE A 838 27.17 29.41 -9.70
CA PHE A 838 27.04 30.71 -10.33
C PHE A 838 27.71 31.83 -9.50
N LEU A 839 27.36 31.98 -8.22
CA LEU A 839 27.92 33.03 -7.33
C LEU A 839 29.43 32.88 -7.10
N SER A 840 29.99 31.68 -7.25
CA SER A 840 31.43 31.43 -7.19
C SER A 840 32.17 31.74 -8.49
N SER A 841 31.44 31.80 -9.60
CA SER A 841 31.97 32.04 -10.96
C SER A 841 31.82 33.49 -11.42
N VAL A 842 31.10 34.32 -10.65
CA VAL A 842 30.83 35.73 -10.94
C VAL A 842 31.48 36.64 -9.91
N ALA A 843 32.10 37.74 -10.31
CA ALA A 843 32.64 38.74 -9.38
C ALA A 843 31.52 39.66 -8.84
N TRP A 844 31.14 39.54 -7.56
CA TRP A 844 30.06 40.32 -6.93
C TRP A 844 30.43 40.84 -5.54
N ASP A 845 29.71 41.85 -5.04
CA ASP A 845 29.99 42.48 -3.74
C ASP A 845 28.78 42.66 -2.80
N TYR A 846 27.54 42.52 -3.28
CA TYR A 846 26.32 42.52 -2.46
C TYR A 846 25.27 41.51 -2.97
N ALA A 847 24.50 40.91 -2.06
CA ALA A 847 23.34 40.07 -2.42
C ALA A 847 22.11 40.34 -1.52
N MET A 848 20.89 40.26 -2.07
CA MET A 848 19.64 40.49 -1.35
C MET A 848 18.57 39.43 -1.67
N SER A 849 17.86 38.92 -0.66
CA SER A 849 16.79 37.91 -0.81
C SER A 849 15.46 38.35 -0.20
N TYR A 850 14.34 37.80 -0.71
CA TYR A 850 12.98 38.09 -0.25
C TYR A 850 12.49 37.01 0.73
N ALA A 851 11.99 37.41 1.91
CA ALA A 851 11.45 36.53 2.94
C ALA A 851 9.96 36.81 3.19
N ALA A 852 9.08 35.93 2.71
CA ALA A 852 7.63 36.11 2.72
C ALA A 852 6.95 36.10 4.12
N GLY A 853 7.73 36.00 5.20
CA GLY A 853 7.24 35.90 6.58
C GLY A 853 7.49 37.12 7.48
N GLU A 854 8.18 38.17 7.00
CA GLU A 854 8.52 39.35 7.81
C GLU A 854 7.84 40.63 7.28
N PRO A 855 6.73 41.09 7.90
CA PRO A 855 5.93 42.19 7.35
C PRO A 855 6.59 43.57 7.45
N ALA A 856 7.65 43.73 8.24
CA ALA A 856 8.29 45.03 8.48
C ALA A 856 9.46 45.33 7.53
N ASN A 857 10.19 44.31 7.09
CA ASN A 857 11.24 44.42 6.08
C ASN A 857 11.40 43.06 5.38
N PRO A 858 10.71 42.84 4.25
CA PRO A 858 10.73 41.55 3.57
C PRO A 858 12.05 41.28 2.84
N TRP A 859 12.99 42.24 2.81
CA TRP A 859 14.26 42.14 2.10
C TRP A 859 15.44 42.00 3.07
N ARG A 860 16.16 40.89 2.97
CA ARG A 860 17.38 40.63 3.74
C ARG A 860 18.61 40.98 2.90
N THR A 861 19.44 41.89 3.40
CA THR A 861 20.73 42.25 2.78
C THR A 861 21.84 41.41 3.37
N ASN A 862 22.51 40.63 2.53
CA ASN A 862 23.62 39.77 2.92
C ASN A 862 24.94 40.31 2.34
N TYR A 863 25.95 40.41 3.19
CA TYR A 863 27.30 40.89 2.85
C TYR A 863 28.24 39.71 2.54
N THR A 864 29.28 39.96 1.75
CA THR A 864 30.23 38.98 1.17
C THR A 864 30.99 38.13 2.18
N ASP A 865 30.97 38.49 3.45
CA ASP A 865 31.65 37.83 4.56
C ASP A 865 30.83 36.70 5.21
N ARG A 866 29.61 36.43 4.74
CA ARG A 866 28.78 35.29 5.17
C ARG A 866 28.20 34.48 4.01
N LEU A 867 29.08 33.87 3.21
CA LEU A 867 28.70 32.81 2.25
C LEU A 867 27.92 31.68 2.94
N ASP A 868 28.21 31.41 4.22
CA ASP A 868 27.60 30.36 5.03
C ASP A 868 26.10 30.58 5.27
N ALA A 869 25.64 31.84 5.32
CA ALA A 869 24.22 32.18 5.46
C ALA A 869 23.44 32.06 4.14
N LEU A 870 24.15 32.00 3.01
CA LEU A 870 23.65 31.59 1.70
C LEU A 870 24.01 30.13 1.39
N ASN A 871 24.58 29.37 2.33
CA ASN A 871 24.79 27.92 2.19
C ASN A 871 23.65 27.10 2.80
N ASP A 872 22.80 27.70 3.64
CA ASP A 872 21.54 27.07 4.07
C ASP A 872 20.39 27.42 3.12
N LEU A 873 20.59 27.08 1.84
CA LEU A 873 19.59 27.22 0.77
C LEU A 873 18.71 25.97 0.64
N SER A 874 18.64 25.15 1.68
CA SER A 874 17.59 24.12 1.82
C SER A 874 16.17 24.71 1.81
N THR A 875 16.06 26.04 1.98
CA THR A 875 14.80 26.79 2.09
C THR A 875 14.45 27.68 0.88
N VAL A 876 15.34 27.80 -0.12
CA VAL A 876 15.03 28.52 -1.37
C VAL A 876 14.36 27.53 -2.30
N GLY A 877 13.06 27.34 -2.08
CA GLY A 877 12.22 26.50 -2.93
C GLY A 877 12.16 27.02 -4.36
N GLU A 878 11.83 26.11 -5.28
CA GLU A 878 11.51 26.41 -6.67
C GLU A 878 10.64 27.68 -6.75
N CYS A 879 11.12 28.71 -7.47
CA CYS A 879 10.54 30.06 -7.64
C CYS A 879 11.06 31.21 -6.73
N GLN A 880 12.19 31.08 -6.02
CA GLN A 880 12.83 32.23 -5.34
C GLN A 880 14.11 32.70 -6.06
N GLY A 881 14.28 34.03 -6.20
CA GLY A 881 15.44 34.68 -6.81
C GLY A 881 16.11 35.68 -5.87
N VAL A 882 17.39 35.96 -6.08
CA VAL A 882 18.20 36.91 -5.30
C VAL A 882 18.76 38.01 -6.19
N TRP A 883 18.79 39.25 -5.70
CA TRP A 883 19.50 40.33 -6.36
C TRP A 883 20.98 40.25 -6.01
N VAL A 884 21.85 40.30 -7.02
CA VAL A 884 23.30 40.22 -6.86
C VAL A 884 23.92 41.43 -7.56
N ARG A 885 24.80 42.14 -6.86
CA ARG A 885 25.54 43.25 -7.45
C ARG A 885 26.87 42.75 -8.00
N ALA A 886 26.93 42.55 -9.31
CA ALA A 886 28.16 42.19 -10.01
C ALA A 886 29.08 43.42 -10.10
N THR A 887 30.38 43.21 -9.97
CA THR A 887 31.40 44.27 -9.99
C THR A 887 32.09 44.40 -11.35
N ALA A 888 31.90 43.43 -12.26
CA ALA A 888 32.42 43.43 -13.63
C ALA A 888 31.43 42.79 -14.62
N ASN A 889 31.65 42.98 -15.92
CA ASN A 889 30.88 42.30 -16.96
C ASN A 889 31.45 40.89 -17.19
N GLU A 890 30.62 39.84 -17.10
CA GLU A 890 31.06 38.45 -17.19
C GLU A 890 30.04 37.60 -17.98
N THR A 891 30.45 36.45 -18.51
CA THR A 891 29.56 35.55 -19.27
C THR A 891 29.67 34.13 -18.74
N TYR A 892 28.54 33.60 -18.32
CA TYR A 892 28.40 32.29 -17.69
C TYR A 892 27.60 31.36 -18.61
N ALA A 893 28.08 30.14 -18.85
CA ALA A 893 27.39 29.16 -19.68
C ALA A 893 26.98 27.96 -18.82
N THR A 894 25.68 27.65 -18.80
CA THR A 894 25.17 26.46 -18.12
C THR A 894 24.62 25.45 -19.12
N ALA A 895 24.79 24.17 -18.81
CA ALA A 895 24.13 23.09 -19.55
C ALA A 895 22.69 22.99 -19.03
N GLY A 896 21.78 23.71 -19.68
CA GLY A 896 20.38 23.81 -19.27
C GLY A 896 19.41 23.56 -20.42
N LYS A 897 18.24 23.00 -20.08
CA LYS A 897 17.17 22.65 -21.01
C LYS A 897 16.29 23.88 -21.26
N LEU A 898 16.26 24.40 -22.49
CA LEU A 898 15.21 25.33 -22.91
C LEU A 898 13.97 24.51 -23.28
N ALA A 899 13.02 24.41 -22.37
CA ALA A 899 11.79 23.68 -22.59
C ALA A 899 10.62 24.66 -22.82
N ASN A 900 9.91 24.52 -23.94
CA ASN A 900 8.65 25.22 -24.18
C ASN A 900 7.64 24.83 -23.10
N HIS A 901 7.38 25.68 -22.12
CA HIS A 901 6.39 25.42 -21.07
C HIS A 901 5.47 26.60 -20.83
N SER A 902 4.24 26.25 -20.45
CA SER A 902 3.36 27.14 -19.72
C SER A 902 3.73 27.15 -18.23
N VAL A 903 4.09 28.32 -17.71
CA VAL A 903 4.51 28.57 -16.34
C VAL A 903 3.31 29.02 -15.51
N THR A 904 2.94 28.25 -14.49
CA THR A 904 1.89 28.66 -13.55
C THR A 904 2.43 29.70 -12.58
N LEU A 905 1.94 30.92 -12.69
CA LEU A 905 2.18 32.02 -11.76
C LEU A 905 1.07 32.03 -10.73
N TYR A 906 1.40 32.10 -9.45
CA TYR A 906 0.43 32.10 -8.35
C TYR A 906 -0.06 33.52 -8.05
N ALA A 907 -1.22 33.66 -7.39
CA ALA A 907 -1.64 34.96 -6.86
C ALA A 907 -0.59 35.46 -5.85
N GLY A 908 -0.08 36.67 -6.03
CA GLY A 908 1.05 37.22 -5.27
C GLY A 908 2.29 37.47 -6.13
N TRP A 909 3.45 37.65 -5.49
CA TRP A 909 4.71 37.90 -6.18
C TRP A 909 5.31 36.61 -6.76
N ASN A 910 5.71 36.66 -8.02
CA ASN A 910 6.35 35.57 -8.76
C ASN A 910 7.63 36.07 -9.41
N HIS A 911 8.68 35.24 -9.41
CA HIS A 911 9.93 35.54 -10.08
C HIS A 911 9.99 34.85 -11.44
N VAL A 912 10.35 35.59 -12.49
CA VAL A 912 10.45 35.05 -13.87
C VAL A 912 11.76 35.50 -14.52
N ALA A 913 12.50 34.55 -15.09
CA ALA A 913 13.75 34.81 -15.82
C ALA A 913 13.59 34.48 -17.32
N MET A 914 14.16 35.31 -18.18
CA MET A 914 14.24 35.10 -19.63
C MET A 914 15.68 34.70 -20.01
N PRO A 915 15.92 33.45 -20.42
CA PRO A 915 17.26 32.98 -20.78
C PRO A 915 17.75 33.56 -22.12
N TYR A 916 19.08 33.61 -22.31
CA TYR A 916 19.72 34.01 -23.57
C TYR A 916 20.36 32.78 -24.24
N ALA A 917 20.04 32.51 -25.50
CA ALA A 917 20.69 31.47 -26.31
C ALA A 917 21.63 32.11 -27.33
N HIS A 918 22.80 31.50 -27.55
CA HIS A 918 23.82 32.05 -28.45
C HIS A 918 23.28 32.10 -29.89
N GLY A 919 23.02 33.31 -30.40
CA GLY A 919 22.42 33.53 -31.73
C GLY A 919 21.04 34.20 -31.73
N MET A 920 20.41 34.41 -30.56
CA MET A 920 19.16 35.17 -30.47
C MET A 920 19.41 36.64 -30.76
N ALA A 921 18.68 37.20 -31.72
CA ALA A 921 18.74 38.63 -32.02
C ALA A 921 17.90 39.41 -30.98
N ALA A 922 18.30 40.64 -30.64
CA ALA A 922 17.57 41.50 -29.69
C ALA A 922 16.10 41.80 -30.10
N SER A 923 15.69 41.40 -31.30
CA SER A 923 14.33 41.48 -31.83
C SER A 923 13.44 40.26 -31.52
N GLU A 924 14.01 39.17 -31.00
CA GLU A 924 13.27 37.99 -30.53
C GLU A 924 12.82 38.24 -29.08
N VAL A 925 11.68 38.94 -28.95
CA VAL A 925 11.19 39.48 -27.68
C VAL A 925 9.83 38.88 -27.33
N MET A 926 9.65 38.48 -26.07
CA MET A 926 8.38 37.95 -25.54
C MET A 926 7.39 39.08 -25.28
N GLY A 927 6.28 39.11 -26.04
CA GLY A 927 5.13 39.97 -25.76
C GLY A 927 4.22 39.37 -24.68
N LEU A 928 4.00 40.10 -23.59
CA LEU A 928 3.11 39.71 -22.49
C LEU A 928 1.62 39.83 -22.90
N ILE A 929 1.10 38.85 -23.63
CA ILE A 929 -0.33 38.78 -23.98
C ILE A 929 -1.04 37.78 -23.07
N GLY A 930 -1.99 38.27 -22.27
CA GLY A 930 -3.08 37.45 -21.71
C GLY A 930 -3.06 37.16 -20.21
N ALA A 931 -2.06 37.61 -19.43
CA ALA A 931 -2.01 37.38 -17.99
C ALA A 931 -2.33 38.66 -17.20
N SER A 932 -3.22 38.58 -16.22
CA SER A 932 -3.65 39.67 -15.32
C SER A 932 -2.58 40.05 -14.28
N CYS A 933 -1.40 40.43 -14.77
CA CYS A 933 -0.28 40.96 -13.99
C CYS A 933 -0.51 42.43 -13.65
N SER A 934 -0.40 42.81 -12.37
CA SER A 934 -0.74 44.16 -11.89
C SER A 934 0.48 45.08 -11.76
N PHE A 935 1.67 44.55 -11.42
CA PHE A 935 2.91 45.33 -11.22
C PHE A 935 4.16 44.53 -11.59
N ILE A 936 5.23 45.22 -12.03
CA ILE A 936 6.59 44.71 -12.18
C ILE A 936 7.54 45.48 -11.27
N GLU A 937 8.45 44.77 -10.63
CA GLU A 937 9.48 45.34 -9.76
C GLU A 937 10.86 45.29 -10.40
N GLY A 938 11.61 46.38 -10.22
CA GLY A 938 13.01 46.46 -10.62
C GLY A 938 13.80 47.46 -9.78
N PHE A 939 15.09 47.18 -9.60
CA PHE A 939 16.08 48.12 -9.11
C PHE A 939 16.73 48.84 -10.30
N ASP A 940 16.93 50.16 -10.21
CA ASP A 940 17.76 50.88 -11.17
C ASP A 940 19.25 50.81 -10.78
N GLN A 941 20.13 51.26 -11.69
CA GLN A 941 21.58 51.35 -11.43
C GLN A 941 21.93 52.20 -10.19
N ALA A 942 21.00 53.00 -9.66
CA ALA A 942 21.18 53.85 -8.49
C ALA A 942 20.72 53.17 -7.18
N GLY A 943 20.18 51.95 -7.22
CA GLY A 943 19.81 51.20 -6.02
C GLY A 943 18.47 51.63 -5.39
N THR A 944 17.59 52.31 -6.14
CA THR A 944 16.29 52.75 -5.60
C THR A 944 15.17 51.81 -6.05
N TYR A 945 14.48 51.20 -5.09
CA TYR A 945 13.36 50.27 -5.32
C TYR A 945 12.15 50.99 -5.92
N ARG A 946 11.58 50.45 -7.02
CA ARG A 946 10.33 50.96 -7.61
C ARG A 946 9.42 49.82 -8.06
N THR A 947 8.14 49.93 -7.68
CA THR A 947 7.03 49.19 -8.28
C THR A 947 6.46 50.03 -9.42
N LYS A 948 6.34 49.47 -10.63
CA LYS A 948 5.59 50.12 -11.73
C LYS A 948 4.48 49.20 -12.23
N ALA A 949 3.35 49.79 -12.64
CA ALA A 949 2.32 49.04 -13.34
C ALA A 949 2.88 48.58 -14.70
N LEU A 950 2.66 47.32 -15.04
CA LEU A 950 3.16 46.72 -16.27
C LEU A 950 2.31 47.20 -17.45
N ALA A 951 2.91 47.90 -18.41
CA ALA A 951 2.19 48.34 -19.60
C ALA A 951 2.16 47.21 -20.65
N PRO A 952 1.11 47.10 -21.50
CA PRO A 952 1.03 46.05 -22.53
C PRO A 952 2.18 46.03 -23.55
N ALA A 953 2.98 47.10 -23.62
CA ALA A 953 4.14 47.23 -24.50
C ALA A 953 5.48 47.07 -23.77
N ASP A 954 5.48 46.80 -22.46
CA ASP A 954 6.70 46.49 -21.71
C ASP A 954 7.22 45.11 -22.16
N LEU A 955 8.50 45.05 -22.51
CA LEU A 955 9.17 43.89 -23.09
C LEU A 955 10.18 43.31 -22.10
N MET A 956 10.17 41.98 -21.92
CA MET A 956 11.22 41.28 -21.17
C MET A 956 12.39 41.01 -22.13
N LEU A 957 13.60 41.39 -21.71
CA LEU A 957 14.80 41.27 -22.52
C LEU A 957 15.46 39.91 -22.28
N PRO A 958 16.00 39.26 -23.34
CA PRO A 958 16.78 38.04 -23.21
C PRO A 958 17.97 38.23 -22.25
N GLY A 959 18.18 37.26 -21.36
CA GLY A 959 19.23 37.27 -20.35
C GLY A 959 18.92 38.04 -19.07
N GLN A 960 17.66 38.50 -18.87
CA GLN A 960 17.23 39.25 -17.68
C GLN A 960 16.15 38.51 -16.89
N SER A 961 15.97 38.89 -15.62
CA SER A 961 14.92 38.36 -14.74
C SER A 961 14.14 39.48 -14.05
N TYR A 962 12.91 39.17 -13.63
CA TYR A 962 11.89 40.13 -13.22
C TYR A 962 10.98 39.56 -12.12
N TRP A 963 10.50 40.42 -11.21
CA TRP A 963 9.44 40.08 -10.25
C TRP A 963 8.09 40.64 -10.70
N LEU A 964 7.08 39.78 -10.74
CA LEU A 964 5.72 40.07 -11.23
C LEU A 964 4.69 39.83 -10.12
N TYR A 965 3.85 40.82 -9.83
CA TYR A 965 2.73 40.64 -8.90
C TYR A 965 1.46 40.26 -9.66
N MET A 966 0.94 39.08 -9.37
CA MET A 966 -0.25 38.53 -9.99
C MET A 966 -1.43 38.70 -9.04
N SER A 967 -2.50 39.32 -9.52
CA SER A 967 -3.73 39.50 -8.74
C SER A 967 -4.47 38.17 -8.47
N SER A 968 -4.23 37.16 -9.31
CA SER A 968 -4.78 35.81 -9.21
C SER A 968 -3.84 34.83 -9.89
N GLY A 969 -3.85 33.56 -9.50
CA GLY A 969 -3.04 32.54 -10.15
C GLY A 969 -3.44 32.35 -11.61
N THR A 970 -2.47 32.24 -12.52
CA THR A 970 -2.69 32.05 -13.96
C THR A 970 -1.57 31.21 -14.55
N THR A 971 -1.87 30.46 -15.62
CA THR A 971 -0.89 29.67 -16.36
C THR A 971 -0.43 30.45 -17.59
N TRP A 972 0.85 30.81 -17.63
CA TRP A 972 1.45 31.69 -18.62
C TRP A 972 2.25 30.89 -19.65
N SER A 973 1.78 30.84 -20.89
CA SER A 973 2.44 30.09 -21.97
C SER A 973 3.52 30.94 -22.65
N ALA A 974 4.79 30.62 -22.42
CA ALA A 974 5.92 31.20 -23.13
C ALA A 974 6.02 30.55 -24.52
N TYR A 975 5.80 31.31 -25.59
CA TYR A 975 5.98 30.85 -26.96
C TYR A 975 7.34 31.33 -27.50
N ASN A 976 8.17 30.43 -28.01
CA ASN A 976 9.23 30.84 -28.94
C ASN A 976 8.57 31.44 -30.19
N TYR A 977 8.92 32.67 -30.54
CA TYR A 977 8.75 33.18 -31.90
C TYR A 977 10.01 32.88 -32.70
#